data_AF-A0A8H3F2B2-F1
#
_entry.id   AF-A0A8H3F2B2-F1
#
_cell.length_a   1.000
_cell.length_b   1.000
_cell.length_c   1.000
_cell.angle_alpha   90.00
_cell.angle_beta   90.00
_cell.angle_gamma   90.00
#
_symmetry.space_group_name_H-M   'P 1'
#
loop_
_entity.id
_entity.type
_entity.pdbx_description
1 polymer ?
#
loop_
_entity_poly.entity_id
_entity_poly.type
_entity_poly.pdbx_seq_one_letter_code
_entity_poly.pdbx_strand_id
1 'polypeptide(L)'
;MADIDRRNGSGGGGGYRGGYQNNRKRRYRDDDDFDRNRNQRRRHEEPPHVKLRKQLLGLAESPLKTIDEELKDISKLIVENYSDERLRENFLEMALQLVHEQPFKIPFIASIFLISNNEKPILTEDIIAKAARALQTQAREGLWREAKLSLRFFACMQGLLENDGVFPLLNELFSRAVDLQTAFTDDGLGLELIKIIQLTIVYLMASSASGFEQQASALLENTDVVASAPHPLLPLVDPYPGSKEVNDHEPQSVIGLLQKQLSDEAANGWPLASVPRPWKFLLAQNPEDQGPKHALPAIELPTTVTSKIRPRLPEVYFSVYADQERETVPSTKNISSVIFRDALVDTINMLDYNRNAAAKFLIDLDTFFAPDTFAKRGTPFDKLKELPEDSSTWKPEDVLVDAVFSQLLQLPNSEHKLVYFHSVLTEACKIAPAAIAPCLGRAIRYLYKNLGDMDLELQARFTDWFTHHLSNFGFTWKWTEWVDDVELSFAHPQKAFIAGVLEKEIRLSVVGRIRGTLPESYHRLLPASDEEESPPFRFESDHEPYAPEAREILKLIRSRASEDEIQAQIDAIQQAAAERGLADPALPAIDVYVTCVVFAGSKSLSHILSYIERCKDRLLTISAAGRAGQRQIIGSVMQYWIEKPGIAVNIIDKLLNYTILSPLAVVEWALVDKLDNGEILNRSYIYEVIASTTYKVTNRVRQIVVARNQAGMMPEQLKILDETLDKERIAMAELFTVIEDALKGVAEGSADGMVENDDPDEEEQKLLRTWGGRWLRVFRRKMAVEQSWTREMLNSPQPQEQDANNTTVQEDMADAVE
;
A
#
# COMPACT_ATOMS: atom_id res chain seq x y z
N MET A 1 28.56 26.96 -1.65
CA MET A 1 29.13 28.29 -1.95
C MET A 1 29.85 28.22 -3.28
N ALA A 2 29.46 29.02 -4.27
CA ALA A 2 30.25 29.49 -5.41
C ALA A 2 29.29 30.20 -6.40
N ASP A 3 29.14 31.52 -6.26
CA ASP A 3 28.51 32.38 -7.27
C ASP A 3 29.55 32.79 -8.35
N ILE A 4 29.05 33.40 -9.43
CA ILE A 4 29.68 34.01 -10.64
C ILE A 4 29.12 33.31 -11.90
N ASP A 5 28.53 33.99 -12.90
CA ASP A 5 28.69 35.39 -13.32
C ASP A 5 27.40 36.05 -13.88
N ARG A 6 27.35 37.39 -13.88
CA ARG A 6 26.33 38.22 -14.55
C ARG A 6 26.96 39.46 -15.19
N ARG A 7 26.70 39.69 -16.48
CA ARG A 7 26.92 40.93 -17.26
C ARG A 7 25.84 41.00 -18.36
N ASN A 8 25.35 42.12 -18.90
CA ASN A 8 25.42 43.58 -18.67
C ASN A 8 24.16 44.18 -19.39
N GLY A 9 23.66 45.40 -19.19
CA GLY A 9 24.01 46.54 -18.33
C GLY A 9 23.29 47.84 -18.78
N SER A 10 23.48 48.96 -18.05
CA SER A 10 23.11 50.36 -18.38
C SER A 10 21.61 50.77 -18.36
N GLY A 11 21.18 51.91 -17.78
CA GLY A 11 21.91 52.90 -16.95
C GLY A 11 21.11 54.20 -16.62
N GLY A 12 21.48 54.89 -15.52
CA GLY A 12 21.05 56.26 -15.12
C GLY A 12 19.69 56.42 -14.38
N GLY A 13 19.50 57.31 -13.40
CA GLY A 13 20.42 58.17 -12.63
C GLY A 13 19.73 59.38 -11.92
N GLY A 14 19.84 59.51 -10.58
CA GLY A 14 19.44 60.69 -9.76
C GLY A 14 17.91 60.95 -9.58
N GLY A 15 17.40 61.74 -8.60
CA GLY A 15 18.02 62.37 -7.43
C GLY A 15 17.26 63.60 -6.85
N TYR A 16 16.57 63.45 -5.71
CA TYR A 16 16.17 64.47 -4.68
C TYR A 16 15.24 65.70 -4.97
N ARG A 17 14.35 65.96 -3.97
CA ARG A 17 13.57 67.21 -3.65
C ARG A 17 12.51 67.67 -4.68
N GLY A 18 11.35 68.25 -4.35
CA GLY A 18 10.76 68.63 -3.05
C GLY A 18 10.36 70.12 -3.01
N GLY A 19 9.06 70.47 -3.04
CA GLY A 19 8.61 71.86 -2.86
C GLY A 19 7.16 72.16 -3.30
N TYR A 20 6.32 72.65 -2.37
CA TYR A 20 4.95 73.14 -2.60
C TYR A 20 4.93 74.56 -3.21
N GLN A 21 3.91 74.88 -4.03
CA GLN A 21 3.37 76.25 -4.10
C GLN A 21 1.86 76.28 -4.42
N ASN A 22 1.19 77.35 -4.00
CA ASN A 22 -0.24 77.33 -3.65
C ASN A 22 -1.08 78.33 -4.48
N ASN A 23 -2.08 77.81 -5.22
CA ASN A 23 -3.49 78.23 -5.18
C ASN A 23 -3.91 79.71 -5.47
N ARG A 24 -4.84 79.91 -6.44
CA ARG A 24 -6.01 80.84 -6.29
C ARG A 24 -7.06 80.76 -7.42
N LYS A 25 -8.29 80.35 -7.05
CA LYS A 25 -9.63 81.00 -7.27
C LYS A 25 -10.06 81.51 -8.66
N ARG A 26 -11.35 81.57 -9.05
CA ARG A 26 -12.67 80.95 -8.70
C ARG A 26 -13.74 81.74 -9.51
N ARG A 27 -14.81 81.11 -10.02
CA ARG A 27 -16.14 81.74 -10.18
C ARG A 27 -17.26 80.69 -10.12
N TYR A 28 -18.50 81.15 -9.92
CA TYR A 28 -19.58 80.48 -9.20
C TYR A 28 -20.91 80.58 -9.98
N ARG A 29 -21.92 79.80 -9.50
CA ARG A 29 -23.38 80.01 -9.60
C ARG A 29 -24.10 79.55 -10.89
N ASP A 30 -25.20 78.77 -10.88
CA ASP A 30 -25.84 77.78 -9.94
C ASP A 30 -26.74 76.82 -10.79
N ASP A 31 -27.46 75.89 -10.15
CA ASP A 31 -28.72 75.18 -10.52
C ASP A 31 -29.04 74.76 -11.98
N ASP A 32 -29.10 73.43 -12.19
CA ASP A 32 -30.31 72.78 -12.74
C ASP A 32 -30.31 71.27 -12.36
N ASP A 33 -31.38 70.81 -11.72
CA ASP A 33 -31.64 69.39 -11.41
C ASP A 33 -32.03 68.65 -12.70
N PHE A 34 -31.25 67.64 -13.14
CA PHE A 34 -31.71 66.42 -13.86
C PHE A 34 -30.50 65.58 -14.32
N ASP A 35 -29.95 64.73 -13.44
CA ASP A 35 -29.41 63.39 -13.79
C ASP A 35 -28.74 62.69 -12.59
N ARG A 36 -29.56 62.15 -11.68
CA ARG A 36 -29.09 61.15 -10.69
C ARG A 36 -29.29 59.74 -11.22
N ASN A 37 -28.50 59.30 -12.21
CA ASN A 37 -28.32 57.86 -12.38
C ASN A 37 -27.02 57.41 -13.09
N ARG A 38 -26.44 56.33 -12.55
CA ARG A 38 -25.44 55.42 -13.16
C ARG A 38 -24.10 56.02 -13.62
N ASN A 39 -23.07 55.70 -12.82
CA ASN A 39 -22.17 54.60 -13.21
C ASN A 39 -21.39 54.05 -11.99
N GLN A 40 -22.09 53.31 -11.12
CA GLN A 40 -21.40 52.36 -10.25
C GLN A 40 -20.86 51.21 -11.09
N ARG A 41 -19.57 50.88 -10.92
CA ARG A 41 -18.99 49.65 -11.50
C ARG A 41 -19.83 48.47 -11.02
N ARG A 42 -20.38 47.66 -11.95
CA ARG A 42 -21.07 46.42 -11.58
C ARG A 42 -20.12 45.56 -10.76
N ARG A 43 -20.41 45.36 -9.47
CA ARG A 43 -19.78 44.34 -8.65
C ARG A 43 -20.18 43.01 -9.28
N HIS A 44 -19.21 42.27 -9.83
CA HIS A 44 -19.49 40.95 -10.37
C HIS A 44 -19.70 40.01 -9.18
N GLU A 45 -20.97 39.73 -8.87
CA GLU A 45 -21.33 38.74 -7.88
C GLU A 45 -21.23 37.36 -8.53
N GLU A 46 -20.44 36.48 -7.91
CA GLU A 46 -20.19 35.11 -8.36
C GLU A 46 -21.52 34.33 -8.32
N PRO A 47 -21.92 33.62 -9.40
CA PRO A 47 -23.22 32.95 -9.45
C PRO A 47 -23.42 31.96 -8.28
N PRO A 48 -24.64 31.84 -7.71
CA PRO A 48 -24.90 31.02 -6.54
C PRO A 48 -24.35 29.59 -6.62
N HIS A 49 -24.49 28.92 -7.78
CA HIS A 49 -23.98 27.57 -7.99
C HIS A 49 -22.43 27.47 -7.96
N VAL A 50 -21.71 28.48 -8.46
CA VAL A 50 -20.24 28.52 -8.42
C VAL A 50 -19.77 28.76 -6.98
N LYS A 51 -20.41 29.72 -6.30
CA LYS A 51 -20.14 30.02 -4.89
C LYS A 51 -20.39 28.80 -4.01
N LEU A 52 -21.54 28.14 -4.16
CA LEU A 52 -21.92 26.93 -3.41
C LEU A 52 -20.93 25.79 -3.64
N ARG A 53 -20.57 25.51 -4.89
CA ARG A 53 -19.55 24.50 -5.23
C ARG A 53 -18.21 24.79 -4.55
N LYS A 54 -17.75 26.03 -4.60
CA LYS A 54 -16.48 26.45 -3.99
C LYS A 54 -16.50 26.32 -2.47
N GLN A 55 -17.62 26.67 -1.83
CA GLN A 55 -17.79 26.53 -0.37
C GLN A 55 -17.89 25.07 0.07
N LEU A 56 -18.62 24.21 -0.64
CA LEU A 56 -18.68 22.78 -0.35
C LEU A 56 -17.31 22.10 -0.52
N LEU A 57 -16.61 22.37 -1.61
CA LEU A 57 -15.28 21.79 -1.85
C LEU A 57 -14.25 22.25 -0.82
N GLY A 58 -14.30 23.50 -0.36
CA GLY A 58 -13.40 24.06 0.66
C GLY A 58 -13.88 23.88 2.11
N LEU A 59 -14.97 23.16 2.37
CA LEU A 59 -15.58 23.01 3.68
C LEU A 59 -14.57 22.48 4.72
N ALA A 60 -14.42 23.20 5.83
CA ALA A 60 -13.47 22.88 6.90
C ALA A 60 -11.97 22.89 6.50
N GLU A 61 -11.61 23.45 5.35
CA GLU A 61 -10.21 23.69 4.95
C GLU A 61 -9.77 25.16 5.13
N SER A 62 -10.71 26.07 5.40
CA SER A 62 -10.45 27.51 5.46
C SER A 62 -9.82 27.93 6.80
N PRO A 63 -8.61 28.52 6.83
CA PRO A 63 -8.04 29.10 8.04
C PRO A 63 -8.60 30.51 8.35
N LEU A 64 -9.53 31.02 7.52
CA LEU A 64 -10.05 32.40 7.59
C LEU A 64 -11.49 32.50 8.13
N LYS A 65 -12.20 31.37 8.22
CA LYS A 65 -13.57 31.30 8.71
C LYS A 65 -13.67 30.24 9.78
N THR A 66 -14.58 30.44 10.74
CA THR A 66 -14.93 29.37 11.65
C THR A 66 -15.89 28.39 10.97
N ILE A 67 -15.86 27.13 11.40
CA ILE A 67 -16.69 26.07 10.80
C ILE A 67 -18.19 26.40 10.91
N ASP A 68 -18.63 27.06 11.98
CA ASP A 68 -20.02 27.49 12.15
C ASP A 68 -20.43 28.61 11.18
N GLU A 69 -19.53 29.53 10.82
CA GLU A 69 -19.77 30.51 9.77
C GLU A 69 -19.89 29.86 8.39
N GLU A 70 -19.03 28.87 8.07
CA GLU A 70 -19.09 28.18 6.78
C GLU A 70 -20.38 27.38 6.62
N LEU A 71 -20.78 26.63 7.64
CA LEU A 71 -22.00 25.84 7.65
C LEU A 71 -23.24 26.75 7.53
N LYS A 72 -23.31 27.84 8.30
CA LYS A 72 -24.40 28.83 8.19
C LYS A 72 -24.45 29.48 6.80
N ASP A 73 -23.32 29.87 6.24
CA ASP A 73 -23.27 30.47 4.90
C ASP A 73 -23.75 29.51 3.80
N ILE A 74 -23.38 28.22 3.88
CA ILE A 74 -23.79 27.21 2.91
C ILE A 74 -25.28 26.90 3.05
N SER A 75 -25.76 26.59 4.26
CA SER A 75 -27.17 26.31 4.53
C SER A 75 -28.08 27.47 4.13
N LYS A 76 -27.68 28.71 4.45
CA LYS A 76 -28.42 29.90 4.01
C LYS A 76 -28.45 30.03 2.49
N LEU A 77 -27.33 29.80 1.81
CA LEU A 77 -27.25 29.90 0.35
C LEU A 77 -28.16 28.87 -0.36
N ILE A 78 -28.23 27.62 0.11
CA ILE A 78 -29.13 26.61 -0.46
C ILE A 78 -30.61 26.89 -0.13
N VAL A 79 -30.92 27.35 1.10
CA VAL A 79 -32.30 27.66 1.51
C VAL A 79 -32.86 28.88 0.76
N GLU A 80 -32.09 29.97 0.63
CA GLU A 80 -32.50 31.18 -0.11
C GLU A 80 -32.69 30.92 -1.61
N ASN A 81 -31.96 29.95 -2.18
CA ASN A 81 -32.01 29.61 -3.62
C ASN A 81 -32.73 28.29 -3.90
N TYR A 82 -33.50 27.74 -2.95
CA TYR A 82 -34.13 26.41 -3.05
C TYR A 82 -35.08 26.24 -4.26
N SER A 83 -35.62 27.34 -4.80
CA SER A 83 -36.45 27.33 -6.01
C SER A 83 -35.67 27.06 -7.31
N ASP A 84 -34.34 27.17 -7.30
CA ASP A 84 -33.50 26.75 -8.42
C ASP A 84 -33.25 25.24 -8.34
N GLU A 85 -34.08 24.48 -9.06
CA GLU A 85 -34.03 23.03 -9.16
C GLU A 85 -32.64 22.52 -9.56
N ARG A 86 -31.96 23.21 -10.48
CA ARG A 86 -30.62 22.82 -10.93
C ARG A 86 -29.60 23.04 -9.81
N LEU A 87 -29.67 24.14 -9.08
CA LEU A 87 -28.80 24.39 -7.93
C LEU A 87 -29.03 23.34 -6.83
N ARG A 88 -30.29 22.99 -6.53
CA ARG A 88 -30.66 21.94 -5.58
C ARG A 88 -30.12 20.57 -5.97
N GLU A 89 -30.30 20.16 -7.23
CA GLU A 89 -29.83 18.86 -7.71
C GLU A 89 -28.29 18.76 -7.66
N ASN A 90 -27.58 19.79 -8.14
CA ASN A 90 -26.11 19.85 -8.06
C ASN A 90 -25.60 19.83 -6.60
N PHE A 91 -26.33 20.45 -5.67
CA PHE A 91 -26.00 20.42 -4.24
C PHE A 91 -26.14 19.02 -3.65
N LEU A 92 -27.27 18.34 -3.90
CA LEU A 92 -27.52 16.97 -3.43
C LEU A 92 -26.51 15.97 -4.00
N GLU A 93 -26.11 16.13 -5.26
CA GLU A 93 -25.08 15.32 -5.90
C GLU A 93 -23.70 15.53 -5.30
N MET A 94 -23.28 16.79 -5.17
CA MET A 94 -21.97 17.12 -4.63
C MET A 94 -21.84 16.76 -3.15
N ALA A 95 -22.92 16.89 -2.37
CA ALA A 95 -22.94 16.45 -0.98
C ALA A 95 -22.75 14.93 -0.87
N LEU A 96 -23.46 14.13 -1.69
CA LEU A 96 -23.31 12.67 -1.67
C LEU A 96 -21.96 12.21 -2.24
N GLN A 97 -21.45 12.87 -3.30
CA GLN A 97 -20.11 12.61 -3.84
C GLN A 97 -19.03 12.90 -2.79
N LEU A 98 -19.12 14.01 -2.04
CA LEU A 98 -18.18 14.31 -0.97
C LEU A 98 -18.27 13.35 0.20
N VAL A 99 -19.44 12.77 0.50
CA VAL A 99 -19.59 11.68 1.48
C VAL A 99 -18.81 10.44 1.04
N HIS A 100 -18.78 10.11 -0.25
CA HIS A 100 -18.07 8.94 -0.77
C HIS A 100 -16.58 9.19 -1.07
N GLU A 101 -16.17 10.41 -1.43
CA GLU A 101 -14.76 10.72 -1.78
C GLU A 101 -13.94 11.30 -0.62
N GLN A 102 -14.56 11.96 0.36
CA GLN A 102 -13.87 12.74 1.40
C GLN A 102 -14.46 12.41 2.79
N PRO A 103 -14.05 11.28 3.40
CA PRO A 103 -14.73 10.70 4.56
C PRO A 103 -14.63 11.61 5.80
N PHE A 104 -13.56 12.41 5.88
CA PHE A 104 -13.38 13.47 6.87
C PHE A 104 -14.50 14.52 6.88
N LYS A 105 -15.15 14.79 5.74
CA LYS A 105 -16.16 15.85 5.61
C LYS A 105 -17.57 15.41 5.99
N ILE A 106 -17.82 14.11 6.18
CA ILE A 106 -19.15 13.54 6.45
C ILE A 106 -19.88 14.22 7.63
N PRO A 107 -19.27 14.46 8.81
CA PRO A 107 -19.96 15.10 9.94
C PRO A 107 -20.35 16.57 9.67
N PHE A 108 -19.55 17.27 8.86
CA PHE A 108 -19.80 18.66 8.46
C PHE A 108 -20.93 18.71 7.41
N ILE A 109 -20.92 17.81 6.42
CA ILE A 109 -21.98 17.69 5.41
C ILE A 109 -23.33 17.36 6.07
N ALA A 110 -23.36 16.37 6.98
CA ALA A 110 -24.56 16.05 7.75
C ALA A 110 -25.09 17.25 8.55
N SER A 111 -24.20 18.11 9.07
CA SER A 111 -24.59 19.32 9.78
C SER A 111 -25.21 20.39 8.87
N ILE A 112 -24.83 20.47 7.57
CA ILE A 112 -25.51 21.37 6.61
C ILE A 112 -26.98 20.99 6.47
N PHE A 113 -27.30 19.70 6.41
CA PHE A 113 -28.68 19.21 6.36
C PHE A 113 -29.42 19.44 7.68
N LEU A 114 -28.78 19.18 8.83
CA LEU A 114 -29.36 19.48 10.15
C LEU A 114 -29.80 20.94 10.29
N ILE A 115 -29.01 21.89 9.80
CA ILE A 115 -29.35 23.32 9.77
C ILE A 115 -30.51 23.59 8.80
N SER A 116 -30.39 23.09 7.58
CA SER A 116 -31.34 23.39 6.50
C SER A 116 -32.72 22.77 6.74
N ASN A 117 -32.80 21.71 7.55
CA ASN A 117 -34.02 20.96 7.85
C ASN A 117 -35.12 21.83 8.48
N ASN A 118 -34.77 22.79 9.33
CA ASN A 118 -35.75 23.63 10.03
C ASN A 118 -36.49 24.56 9.05
N GLU A 119 -35.85 24.99 7.95
CA GLU A 119 -36.44 25.87 6.94
C GLU A 119 -36.92 25.13 5.67
N LYS A 120 -36.30 23.99 5.33
CA LYS A 120 -36.56 23.19 4.12
C LYS A 120 -36.47 21.68 4.39
N PRO A 121 -37.46 21.07 5.09
CA PRO A 121 -37.47 19.63 5.40
C PRO A 121 -37.29 18.73 4.17
N ILE A 122 -37.91 19.09 3.04
CA ILE A 122 -37.89 18.31 1.78
C ILE A 122 -36.45 18.12 1.26
N LEU A 123 -35.54 19.07 1.51
CA LEU A 123 -34.12 18.93 1.12
C LEU A 123 -33.44 17.77 1.87
N THR A 124 -33.85 17.53 3.12
CA THR A 124 -33.36 16.42 3.95
C THR A 124 -33.98 15.10 3.50
N GLU A 125 -35.27 15.09 3.17
CA GLU A 125 -35.97 13.93 2.60
C GLU A 125 -35.32 13.47 1.27
N ASP A 126 -35.04 14.43 0.37
CA ASP A 126 -34.38 14.19 -0.91
C ASP A 126 -32.98 13.55 -0.77
N ILE A 127 -32.15 14.04 0.15
CA ILE A 127 -30.80 13.46 0.36
C ILE A 127 -30.87 12.08 1.02
N ILE A 128 -31.79 11.87 1.97
CA ILE A 128 -32.00 10.57 2.61
C ILE A 128 -32.43 9.54 1.55
N ALA A 129 -33.38 9.90 0.68
CA ALA A 129 -33.83 9.03 -0.41
C ALA A 129 -32.75 8.80 -1.50
N LYS A 130 -31.84 9.75 -1.75
CA LYS A 130 -30.71 9.57 -2.69
C LYS A 130 -29.62 8.69 -2.08
N ALA A 131 -29.26 8.91 -0.82
CA ALA A 131 -28.28 8.12 -0.08
C ALA A 131 -28.76 6.67 0.18
N ALA A 132 -30.06 6.46 0.43
CA ALA A 132 -30.62 5.12 0.69
C ALA A 132 -30.54 4.25 -0.58
N ARG A 133 -30.87 4.82 -1.75
CA ARG A 133 -30.68 4.18 -3.05
C ARG A 133 -29.21 3.88 -3.33
N ALA A 134 -28.31 4.81 -3.03
CA ALA A 134 -26.87 4.58 -3.19
C ALA A 134 -26.37 3.43 -2.30
N LEU A 135 -26.73 3.40 -1.02
CA LEU A 135 -26.40 2.32 -0.09
C LEU A 135 -26.96 0.97 -0.52
N GLN A 136 -28.20 0.93 -1.02
CA GLN A 136 -28.81 -0.29 -1.54
C GLN A 136 -28.06 -0.83 -2.77
N THR A 137 -27.66 0.03 -3.71
CA THR A 137 -26.81 -0.36 -4.84
C THR A 137 -25.43 -0.81 -4.38
N GLN A 138 -24.79 -0.08 -3.47
CA GLN A 138 -23.47 -0.41 -2.92
C GLN A 138 -23.46 -1.79 -2.23
N ALA A 139 -24.47 -2.09 -1.42
CA ALA A 139 -24.62 -3.39 -0.76
C ALA A 139 -24.87 -4.52 -1.77
N ARG A 140 -25.69 -4.29 -2.81
CA ARG A 140 -25.94 -5.27 -3.89
C ARG A 140 -24.71 -5.54 -4.75
N GLU A 141 -23.88 -4.51 -5.01
CA GLU A 141 -22.62 -4.63 -5.75
C GLU A 141 -21.43 -5.06 -4.89
N GLY A 142 -21.58 -5.27 -3.59
CA GLY A 142 -20.47 -5.63 -2.69
C GLY A 142 -19.42 -4.52 -2.50
N LEU A 143 -19.83 -3.25 -2.67
CA LEU A 143 -19.01 -2.04 -2.52
C LEU A 143 -19.01 -1.58 -1.05
N TRP A 144 -18.37 -2.38 -0.19
CA TRP A 144 -18.47 -2.25 1.27
C TRP A 144 -17.77 -1.02 1.85
N ARG A 145 -16.80 -0.42 1.15
CA ARG A 145 -16.18 0.86 1.58
C ARG A 145 -17.19 2.00 1.46
N GLU A 146 -17.82 2.10 0.30
CA GLU A 146 -18.81 3.12 -0.02
C GLU A 146 -20.07 2.93 0.84
N ALA A 147 -20.47 1.68 1.08
CA ALA A 147 -21.55 1.33 2.00
C ALA A 147 -21.26 1.80 3.44
N LYS A 148 -20.03 1.60 3.94
CA LYS A 148 -19.55 2.12 5.25
C LYS A 148 -19.66 3.63 5.34
N LEU A 149 -19.30 4.36 4.27
CA LEU A 149 -19.39 5.83 4.24
C LEU A 149 -20.83 6.32 4.18
N SER A 150 -21.71 5.65 3.43
CA SER A 150 -23.15 5.90 3.45
C SER A 150 -23.76 5.67 4.84
N LEU A 151 -23.41 4.57 5.51
CA LEU A 151 -23.84 4.27 6.89
C LEU A 151 -23.33 5.31 7.89
N ARG A 152 -22.06 5.74 7.77
CA ARG A 152 -21.47 6.84 8.57
C ARG A 152 -22.23 8.15 8.39
N PHE A 153 -22.64 8.47 7.16
CA PHE A 153 -23.44 9.66 6.88
C PHE A 153 -24.83 9.57 7.51
N PHE A 154 -25.52 8.44 7.39
CA PHE A 154 -26.79 8.22 8.10
C PHE A 154 -26.64 8.28 9.62
N ALA A 155 -25.57 7.72 10.19
CA ALA A 155 -25.27 7.80 11.62
C ALA A 155 -25.05 9.24 12.10
N CYS A 156 -24.32 10.07 11.33
CA CYS A 156 -24.19 11.50 11.61
C CYS A 156 -25.55 12.24 11.54
N MET A 157 -26.49 11.74 10.75
CA MET A 157 -27.86 12.26 10.61
C MET A 157 -28.88 11.60 11.55
N GLN A 158 -28.50 10.71 12.49
CA GLN A 158 -29.44 9.96 13.35
C GLN A 158 -30.45 10.87 14.09
N GLY A 159 -30.06 12.10 14.45
CA GLY A 159 -30.98 13.07 15.08
C GLY A 159 -32.16 13.51 14.20
N LEU A 160 -32.02 13.41 12.88
CA LEU A 160 -33.03 13.72 11.86
C LEU A 160 -33.93 12.52 11.53
N LEU A 161 -33.63 11.33 12.02
CA LEU A 161 -34.36 10.11 11.69
C LEU A 161 -35.48 9.80 12.70
N GLU A 162 -36.57 9.22 12.17
CA GLU A 162 -37.66 8.66 12.96
C GLU A 162 -37.32 7.30 13.58
N ASN A 163 -38.02 6.96 14.67
CA ASN A 163 -37.92 5.67 15.36
C ASN A 163 -36.45 5.33 15.73
N ASP A 164 -36.02 4.10 15.48
CA ASP A 164 -34.65 3.63 15.74
C ASP A 164 -33.63 4.06 14.66
N GLY A 165 -34.05 4.79 13.63
CA GLY A 165 -33.17 5.28 12.56
C GLY A 165 -32.38 4.15 11.86
N VAL A 166 -31.05 4.16 12.00
CA VAL A 166 -30.15 3.21 11.31
C VAL A 166 -30.08 1.83 11.99
N PHE A 167 -30.45 1.70 13.28
CA PHE A 167 -30.27 0.44 14.04
C PHE A 167 -30.89 -0.82 13.41
N PRO A 168 -32.09 -0.81 12.80
CA PRO A 168 -32.64 -2.00 12.14
C PRO A 168 -31.73 -2.55 11.03
N LEU A 169 -31.12 -1.66 10.25
CA LEU A 169 -30.19 -2.03 9.17
C LEU A 169 -28.87 -2.60 9.73
N LEU A 170 -28.38 -2.06 10.85
CA LEU A 170 -27.18 -2.61 11.52
C LEU A 170 -27.42 -4.01 12.10
N ASN A 171 -28.63 -4.28 12.61
CA ASN A 171 -29.01 -5.61 13.08
C ASN A 171 -29.15 -6.61 11.90
N GLU A 172 -29.64 -6.17 10.73
CA GLU A 172 -29.64 -7.03 9.55
C GLU A 172 -28.21 -7.32 9.06
N LEU A 173 -27.32 -6.30 9.01
CA LEU A 173 -25.89 -6.49 8.69
C LEU A 173 -25.20 -7.45 9.66
N PHE A 174 -25.48 -7.34 10.97
CA PHE A 174 -24.99 -8.26 11.98
C PHE A 174 -25.44 -9.70 11.71
N SER A 175 -26.72 -9.89 11.37
CA SER A 175 -27.27 -11.20 11.02
C SER A 175 -26.53 -11.82 9.82
N ARG A 176 -26.28 -11.03 8.77
CA ARG A 176 -25.48 -11.48 7.61
C ARG A 176 -24.03 -11.82 7.98
N ALA A 177 -23.41 -11.05 8.87
CA ALA A 177 -22.05 -11.32 9.33
C ALA A 177 -21.96 -12.65 10.10
N VAL A 178 -22.96 -12.95 10.93
CA VAL A 178 -23.07 -14.23 11.65
C VAL A 178 -23.33 -15.40 10.69
N ASP A 179 -24.20 -15.24 9.69
CA ASP A 179 -24.44 -16.26 8.65
C ASP A 179 -23.13 -16.64 7.93
N LEU A 180 -22.34 -15.65 7.51
CA LEU A 180 -21.05 -15.84 6.84
C LEU A 180 -20.03 -16.56 7.73
N GLN A 181 -19.85 -16.09 8.98
CA GLN A 181 -18.92 -16.67 9.95
C GLN A 181 -19.31 -18.08 10.40
N THR A 182 -20.62 -18.40 10.39
CA THR A 182 -21.13 -19.75 10.67
C THR A 182 -20.89 -20.70 9.51
N ALA A 183 -20.93 -20.21 8.26
CA ALA A 183 -20.59 -20.98 7.08
C ALA A 183 -19.08 -21.24 6.97
N PHE A 184 -18.25 -20.22 7.20
CA PHE A 184 -16.79 -20.29 7.16
C PHE A 184 -16.16 -19.42 8.25
N THR A 185 -15.40 -20.03 9.16
CA THR A 185 -14.74 -19.34 10.29
C THR A 185 -13.55 -18.46 9.89
N ASP A 186 -13.12 -18.53 8.64
CA ASP A 186 -12.09 -17.71 8.03
C ASP A 186 -12.65 -16.75 6.95
N ASP A 187 -13.95 -16.45 7.00
CA ASP A 187 -14.62 -15.50 6.11
C ASP A 187 -14.25 -14.04 6.43
N GLY A 188 -13.56 -13.38 5.50
CA GLY A 188 -13.14 -12.00 5.68
C GLY A 188 -14.25 -10.95 5.59
N LEU A 189 -15.37 -11.28 4.93
CA LEU A 189 -16.46 -10.34 4.70
C LEU A 189 -17.31 -10.17 5.96
N GLY A 190 -17.63 -11.24 6.69
CA GLY A 190 -18.31 -11.17 7.98
C GLY A 190 -17.53 -10.32 8.98
N LEU A 191 -16.20 -10.49 9.05
CA LEU A 191 -15.33 -9.63 9.85
C LEU A 191 -15.39 -8.15 9.44
N GLU A 192 -15.39 -7.85 8.14
CA GLU A 192 -15.55 -6.47 7.66
C GLU A 192 -16.92 -5.88 8.02
N LEU A 193 -18.01 -6.64 7.89
CA LEU A 193 -19.35 -6.17 8.25
C LEU A 193 -19.42 -5.78 9.74
N ILE A 194 -18.77 -6.55 10.63
CA ILE A 194 -18.63 -6.21 12.05
C ILE A 194 -17.83 -4.90 12.22
N LYS A 195 -16.70 -4.75 11.53
CA LYS A 195 -15.90 -3.50 11.53
C LYS A 195 -16.73 -2.30 11.09
N ILE A 196 -17.56 -2.46 10.05
CA ILE A 196 -18.47 -1.41 9.54
C ILE A 196 -19.52 -1.04 10.60
N ILE A 197 -20.13 -2.02 11.26
CA ILE A 197 -21.11 -1.77 12.34
C ILE A 197 -20.45 -1.00 13.50
N GLN A 198 -19.32 -1.50 14.00
CA GLN A 198 -18.53 -0.88 15.08
C GLN A 198 -18.14 0.56 14.74
N LEU A 199 -17.61 0.81 13.54
CA LEU A 199 -17.27 2.16 13.08
C LEU A 199 -18.51 3.05 12.89
N THR A 200 -19.67 2.49 12.57
CA THR A 200 -20.92 3.26 12.44
C THR A 200 -21.43 3.71 13.82
N ILE A 201 -21.30 2.87 14.85
CA ILE A 201 -21.67 3.20 16.24
C ILE A 201 -20.93 4.46 16.73
N VAL A 202 -19.63 4.61 16.41
CA VAL A 202 -18.83 5.81 16.74
C VAL A 202 -19.53 7.09 16.30
N TYR A 203 -19.94 7.17 15.03
CA TYR A 203 -20.56 8.38 14.48
C TYR A 203 -22.02 8.55 14.91
N LEU A 204 -22.71 7.45 15.24
CA LEU A 204 -24.06 7.48 15.80
C LEU A 204 -24.05 8.11 17.19
N MET A 205 -23.13 7.71 18.06
CA MET A 205 -22.99 8.26 19.42
C MET A 205 -22.33 9.65 19.46
N ALA A 206 -21.65 10.06 18.38
CA ALA A 206 -21.19 11.43 18.18
C ALA A 206 -22.21 12.35 17.48
N SER A 207 -23.34 11.82 17.02
CA SER A 207 -24.40 12.58 16.33
C SER A 207 -25.18 13.49 17.29
N SER A 208 -26.11 14.29 16.74
CA SER A 208 -27.02 15.14 17.53
C SER A 208 -28.17 14.37 18.20
N ALA A 209 -28.21 13.03 18.09
CA ALA A 209 -29.21 12.19 18.73
C ALA A 209 -28.87 11.90 20.21
N SER A 210 -29.88 11.50 20.99
CA SER A 210 -29.75 11.15 22.42
C SER A 210 -30.72 10.03 22.79
N GLY A 211 -30.37 9.18 23.77
CA GLY A 211 -31.24 8.09 24.22
C GLY A 211 -31.02 6.76 23.50
N PHE A 212 -29.96 6.66 22.69
CA PHE A 212 -29.58 5.47 21.92
C PHE A 212 -28.48 4.65 22.59
N GLU A 213 -28.01 5.04 23.78
CA GLU A 213 -26.86 4.46 24.48
C GLU A 213 -27.09 2.96 24.78
N GLN A 214 -28.32 2.57 25.15
CA GLN A 214 -28.67 1.17 25.41
C GLN A 214 -28.71 0.33 24.13
N GLN A 215 -29.23 0.87 23.02
CA GLN A 215 -29.26 0.17 21.73
C GLN A 215 -27.85 0.00 21.15
N ALA A 216 -27.01 1.02 21.27
CA ALA A 216 -25.59 0.96 20.90
C ALA A 216 -24.83 -0.09 21.73
N SER A 217 -25.06 -0.13 23.04
CA SER A 217 -24.43 -1.12 23.94
C SER A 217 -24.87 -2.55 23.63
N ALA A 218 -26.17 -2.79 23.42
CA ALA A 218 -26.69 -4.12 23.08
C ALA A 218 -26.18 -4.62 21.71
N LEU A 219 -26.05 -3.73 20.72
CA LEU A 219 -25.45 -4.07 19.43
C LEU A 219 -23.95 -4.35 19.54
N LEU A 220 -23.23 -3.60 20.40
CA LEU A 220 -21.82 -3.82 20.68
C LEU A 220 -21.56 -5.14 21.43
N GLU A 221 -22.44 -5.53 22.36
CA GLU A 221 -22.41 -6.85 23.01
C GLU A 221 -22.59 -7.98 21.97
N ASN A 222 -23.50 -7.81 21.01
CA ASN A 222 -23.69 -8.77 19.92
C ASN A 222 -22.44 -8.89 19.02
N THR A 223 -21.76 -7.79 18.70
CA THR A 223 -20.56 -7.84 17.84
C THR A 223 -19.36 -8.53 18.49
N ASP A 224 -19.28 -8.59 19.83
CA ASP A 224 -18.19 -9.24 20.56
C ASP A 224 -18.04 -10.73 20.20
N VAL A 225 -19.16 -11.42 19.98
CA VAL A 225 -19.21 -12.86 19.62
C VAL A 225 -18.36 -13.18 18.38
N VAL A 226 -18.33 -12.26 17.41
CA VAL A 226 -17.53 -12.39 16.19
C VAL A 226 -16.17 -11.69 16.33
N ALA A 227 -16.12 -10.52 16.98
CA ALA A 227 -14.90 -9.73 17.15
C ALA A 227 -13.81 -10.46 17.97
N SER A 228 -14.24 -11.26 18.95
CA SER A 228 -13.37 -12.06 19.83
C SER A 228 -13.10 -13.48 19.30
N ALA A 229 -13.57 -13.83 18.10
CA ALA A 229 -13.31 -15.14 17.48
C ALA A 229 -11.88 -15.23 16.91
N PRO A 230 -11.13 -16.32 17.17
CA PRO A 230 -9.75 -16.47 16.70
C PRO A 230 -9.70 -16.81 15.21
N HIS A 231 -9.15 -15.90 14.39
CA HIS A 231 -9.04 -16.11 12.94
C HIS A 231 -7.76 -16.91 12.56
N PRO A 232 -7.84 -18.01 11.79
CA PRO A 232 -6.69 -18.90 11.51
C PRO A 232 -5.47 -18.22 10.86
N LEU A 233 -5.69 -17.20 10.02
CA LEU A 233 -4.60 -16.44 9.37
C LEU A 233 -4.00 -15.33 10.25
N LEU A 234 -4.61 -14.95 11.39
CA LEU A 234 -4.15 -13.85 12.23
C LEU A 234 -2.70 -14.03 12.72
N PRO A 235 -2.27 -15.23 13.20
CA PRO A 235 -0.87 -15.44 13.60
C PRO A 235 0.13 -15.36 12.44
N LEU A 236 -0.31 -15.47 11.18
CA LEU A 236 0.55 -15.41 9.98
C LEU A 236 0.75 -13.98 9.46
N VAL A 237 -0.16 -13.05 9.78
CA VAL A 237 -0.11 -11.63 9.36
C VAL A 237 0.46 -10.71 10.44
N ASP A 238 0.87 -11.25 11.59
CA ASP A 238 1.64 -10.51 12.60
C ASP A 238 2.93 -9.91 11.98
N PRO A 239 3.13 -8.58 12.08
CA PRO A 239 4.28 -7.87 11.52
C PRO A 239 5.60 -8.06 12.30
N TYR A 240 5.56 -8.46 13.59
CA TYR A 240 6.76 -8.60 14.44
C TYR A 240 6.86 -9.96 15.17
N PRO A 241 6.81 -11.09 14.43
CA PRO A 241 6.74 -12.44 15.00
C PRO A 241 7.97 -12.90 15.79
N GLY A 242 9.09 -12.16 15.72
CA GLY A 242 10.33 -12.49 16.43
C GLY A 242 10.34 -12.13 17.91
N SER A 243 9.50 -11.18 18.33
CA SER A 243 9.55 -10.46 19.63
C SER A 243 9.27 -11.30 20.91
N LYS A 244 9.30 -12.63 20.80
CA LYS A 244 8.83 -13.60 21.80
C LYS A 244 9.63 -13.67 23.11
N GLU A 245 10.81 -13.06 23.18
CA GLU A 245 11.55 -12.95 24.45
C GLU A 245 10.92 -11.91 25.40
N VAL A 246 9.99 -11.08 24.92
CA VAL A 246 9.10 -10.25 25.75
C VAL A 246 7.69 -10.85 25.74
N ASN A 247 7.25 -11.36 26.90
CA ASN A 247 5.88 -11.84 27.06
C ASN A 247 4.84 -10.74 26.74
N ASP A 248 3.66 -11.17 26.25
CA ASP A 248 2.41 -10.40 26.00
C ASP A 248 2.12 -9.89 24.57
N HIS A 249 3.03 -9.98 23.59
CA HIS A 249 2.72 -9.46 22.22
C HIS A 249 1.95 -10.45 21.31
N GLU A 250 0.76 -10.90 21.75
CA GLU A 250 -0.19 -11.54 20.82
C GLU A 250 -0.68 -10.52 19.77
N PRO A 251 -0.75 -10.88 18.46
CA PRO A 251 -1.13 -9.94 17.41
C PRO A 251 -2.61 -9.56 17.53
N GLN A 252 -2.88 -8.38 18.08
CA GLN A 252 -4.24 -7.89 18.28
C GLN A 252 -4.89 -7.52 16.94
N SER A 253 -6.02 -8.18 16.62
CA SER A 253 -6.82 -7.84 15.45
C SER A 253 -7.41 -6.43 15.59
N VAL A 254 -7.53 -5.69 14.48
CA VAL A 254 -8.14 -4.35 14.47
C VAL A 254 -9.59 -4.38 14.98
N ILE A 255 -10.32 -5.47 14.74
CA ILE A 255 -11.71 -5.64 15.16
C ILE A 255 -11.81 -5.92 16.66
N GLY A 256 -10.95 -6.78 17.22
CA GLY A 256 -10.89 -7.02 18.67
C GLY A 256 -10.36 -5.80 19.44
N LEU A 257 -9.44 -5.04 18.83
CA LEU A 257 -9.00 -3.74 19.31
C LEU A 257 -10.17 -2.74 19.37
N LEU A 258 -10.90 -2.58 18.26
CA LEU A 258 -12.03 -1.66 18.16
C LEU A 258 -13.18 -2.05 19.09
N GLN A 259 -13.49 -3.36 19.22
CA GLN A 259 -14.47 -3.88 20.18
C GLN A 259 -14.15 -3.45 21.62
N LYS A 260 -12.89 -3.63 22.04
CA LYS A 260 -12.43 -3.22 23.37
C LYS A 260 -12.50 -1.71 23.57
N GLN A 261 -11.99 -0.93 22.61
CA GLN A 261 -12.02 0.54 22.65
C GLN A 261 -13.45 1.09 22.71
N LEU A 262 -14.39 0.50 21.97
CA LEU A 262 -15.81 0.86 22.02
C LEU A 262 -16.46 0.50 23.35
N SER A 263 -16.08 -0.63 23.95
CA SER A 263 -16.57 -1.02 25.28
C SER A 263 -16.08 -0.07 26.37
N ASP A 264 -14.82 0.36 26.27
CA ASP A 264 -14.23 1.38 27.15
C ASP A 264 -14.89 2.77 26.95
N GLU A 265 -15.17 3.19 25.71
CA GLU A 265 -15.92 4.42 25.42
C GLU A 265 -17.37 4.35 25.94
N ALA A 266 -18.06 3.22 25.76
CA ALA A 266 -19.42 3.00 26.27
C ALA A 266 -19.48 3.11 27.79
N ALA A 267 -18.54 2.48 28.50
CA ALA A 267 -18.43 2.55 29.95
C ALA A 267 -18.16 3.97 30.47
N ASN A 268 -17.51 4.81 29.68
CA ASN A 268 -17.20 6.21 30.01
C ASN A 268 -18.26 7.22 29.48
N GLY A 269 -19.36 6.75 28.91
CA GLY A 269 -20.46 7.63 28.44
C GLY A 269 -20.22 8.29 27.09
N TRP A 270 -19.50 7.61 26.18
CA TRP A 270 -19.25 8.03 24.79
C TRP A 270 -18.61 9.44 24.63
N PRO A 271 -17.51 9.75 25.34
CA PRO A 271 -16.83 11.03 25.21
C PRO A 271 -16.35 11.29 23.77
N LEU A 272 -15.82 10.28 23.07
CA LEU A 272 -15.43 10.32 21.64
C LEU A 272 -14.71 11.63 21.28
N ALA A 273 -13.72 12.01 22.09
CA ALA A 273 -13.26 13.39 22.21
C ALA A 273 -12.71 13.99 20.91
N SER A 274 -12.11 13.16 20.05
CA SER A 274 -11.53 13.57 18.76
C SER A 274 -12.56 13.69 17.63
N VAL A 275 -13.73 13.05 17.74
CA VAL A 275 -14.75 13.05 16.68
C VAL A 275 -15.39 14.44 16.57
N PRO A 276 -15.37 15.08 15.39
CA PRO A 276 -15.91 16.41 15.23
C PRO A 276 -17.43 16.40 15.44
N ARG A 277 -17.93 17.30 16.30
CA ARG A 277 -19.37 17.49 16.55
C ARG A 277 -19.85 18.89 16.09
N PRO A 278 -19.73 19.23 14.79
CA PRO A 278 -20.01 20.58 14.28
C PRO A 278 -21.42 21.06 14.59
N TRP A 279 -22.41 20.17 14.71
CA TRP A 279 -23.77 20.51 15.12
C TRP A 279 -23.92 21.17 16.51
N LYS A 280 -22.92 21.09 17.40
CA LYS A 280 -23.04 21.58 18.79
C LYS A 280 -23.37 23.08 18.90
N PHE A 281 -22.89 23.92 17.98
CA PHE A 281 -23.21 25.36 18.04
C PHE A 281 -24.69 25.66 17.75
N LEU A 282 -25.40 24.74 17.09
CA LEU A 282 -26.83 24.88 16.76
C LEU A 282 -27.68 24.69 18.01
N LEU A 283 -27.47 23.58 18.73
CA LEU A 283 -28.18 23.33 19.99
C LEU A 283 -27.84 24.38 21.05
N ALA A 284 -26.62 24.94 21.04
CA ALA A 284 -26.24 26.04 21.92
C ALA A 284 -26.94 27.37 21.60
N GLN A 285 -27.44 27.54 20.37
CA GLN A 285 -28.16 28.75 19.94
C GLN A 285 -29.68 28.57 20.07
N ASN A 286 -30.23 27.42 19.64
CA ASN A 286 -31.65 27.10 19.72
C ASN A 286 -31.87 25.66 20.27
N PRO A 287 -31.98 25.46 21.59
CA PRO A 287 -32.12 24.12 22.19
C PRO A 287 -33.42 23.39 21.84
N GLU A 288 -34.49 24.14 21.54
CA GLU A 288 -35.84 23.61 21.29
C GLU A 288 -36.14 23.39 19.80
N ASP A 289 -35.28 23.86 18.90
CA ASP A 289 -35.53 23.93 17.46
C ASP A 289 -35.06 22.66 16.72
N GLN A 290 -35.59 21.51 17.15
CA GLN A 290 -35.45 20.25 16.43
C GLN A 290 -36.47 20.21 15.28
N GLY A 291 -36.01 20.45 14.06
CA GLY A 291 -36.85 20.35 12.86
C GLY A 291 -37.45 18.95 12.67
N PRO A 292 -38.40 18.79 11.74
CA PRO A 292 -39.13 17.55 11.56
C PRO A 292 -38.19 16.39 11.26
N LYS A 293 -38.51 15.23 11.86
CA LYS A 293 -37.82 13.97 11.58
C LYS A 293 -38.33 13.34 10.29
N HIS A 294 -37.52 12.44 9.74
CA HIS A 294 -37.73 11.79 8.46
C HIS A 294 -37.69 10.27 8.60
N ALA A 295 -38.60 9.58 7.93
CA ALA A 295 -38.54 8.13 7.79
C ALA A 295 -37.34 7.73 6.93
N LEU A 296 -36.52 6.78 7.40
CA LEU A 296 -35.49 6.15 6.58
C LEU A 296 -36.19 5.16 5.60
N PRO A 297 -36.00 5.29 4.27
CA PRO A 297 -36.55 4.33 3.32
C PRO A 297 -36.03 2.91 3.58
N ALA A 298 -36.85 1.90 3.28
CA ALA A 298 -36.43 0.50 3.41
C ALA A 298 -35.26 0.19 2.46
N ILE A 299 -34.13 -0.24 3.04
CA ILE A 299 -32.93 -0.65 2.32
C ILE A 299 -32.85 -2.18 2.39
N GLU A 300 -33.12 -2.84 1.27
CA GLU A 300 -33.04 -4.31 1.20
C GLU A 300 -31.59 -4.74 0.97
N LEU A 301 -30.99 -5.44 1.94
CA LEU A 301 -29.70 -6.09 1.76
C LEU A 301 -29.85 -7.37 0.92
N PRO A 302 -28.84 -7.76 0.12
CA PRO A 302 -28.87 -9.03 -0.59
C PRO A 302 -28.85 -10.21 0.40
N THR A 303 -29.58 -11.27 0.08
CA THR A 303 -29.64 -12.49 0.92
C THR A 303 -28.31 -13.23 0.97
N THR A 304 -27.57 -13.24 -0.13
CA THR A 304 -26.17 -13.68 -0.22
C THR A 304 -25.31 -12.43 -0.40
N VAL A 305 -24.55 -12.09 0.64
CA VAL A 305 -23.64 -10.95 0.60
C VAL A 305 -22.36 -11.37 -0.12
N THR A 306 -21.89 -10.58 -1.07
CA THR A 306 -20.64 -10.82 -1.80
C THR A 306 -19.68 -9.64 -1.65
N SER A 307 -18.39 -9.88 -1.90
CA SER A 307 -17.37 -8.83 -2.04
C SER A 307 -16.94 -8.77 -3.50
N LYS A 308 -17.19 -7.63 -4.18
CA LYS A 308 -16.66 -7.36 -5.53
C LYS A 308 -15.18 -6.99 -5.49
N ILE A 309 -14.71 -6.55 -4.33
CA ILE A 309 -13.32 -6.22 -4.02
C ILE A 309 -12.65 -7.49 -3.44
N ARG A 310 -11.33 -7.62 -3.61
CA ARG A 310 -10.51 -8.77 -3.17
C ARG A 310 -10.91 -9.31 -1.78
N PRO A 311 -10.79 -10.64 -1.55
CA PRO A 311 -10.92 -11.26 -0.24
C PRO A 311 -10.27 -10.44 0.87
N ARG A 312 -11.09 -10.06 1.85
CA ARG A 312 -10.63 -9.34 3.03
C ARG A 312 -10.00 -10.35 3.98
N LEU A 313 -8.95 -9.92 4.67
CA LEU A 313 -8.09 -10.79 5.46
C LEU A 313 -7.87 -10.11 6.82
N PRO A 314 -7.58 -10.85 7.90
CA PRO A 314 -7.49 -10.27 9.24
C PRO A 314 -6.47 -9.13 9.27
N GLU A 315 -6.90 -7.96 9.72
CA GLU A 315 -6.06 -6.78 9.88
C GLU A 315 -5.48 -6.74 11.29
N VAL A 316 -4.18 -6.50 11.40
CA VAL A 316 -3.47 -6.25 12.68
C VAL A 316 -3.18 -4.76 12.79
N TYR A 317 -3.32 -4.16 13.97
CA TYR A 317 -2.96 -2.76 14.16
C TYR A 317 -1.43 -2.59 14.08
N PHE A 318 -0.97 -1.75 13.15
CA PHE A 318 0.46 -1.49 12.93
C PHE A 318 0.79 -0.02 13.15
N SER A 319 1.89 0.24 13.87
CA SER A 319 2.46 1.58 14.01
C SER A 319 3.99 1.57 13.90
N VAL A 320 4.54 2.61 13.27
CA VAL A 320 5.99 2.94 13.23
C VAL A 320 6.42 3.87 14.36
N TYR A 321 5.51 4.19 15.27
CA TYR A 321 5.71 5.10 16.40
C TYR A 321 5.29 4.50 17.75
N ALA A 322 5.19 3.18 17.83
CA ALA A 322 5.07 2.47 19.11
C ALA A 322 6.32 2.72 20.00
N ASP A 323 6.13 2.54 21.31
CA ASP A 323 7.18 2.57 22.35
C ASP A 323 8.10 3.81 22.36
N GLN A 324 7.56 4.97 21.98
CA GLN A 324 8.27 6.25 22.11
C GLN A 324 8.22 6.80 23.54
N GLU A 325 9.21 7.63 23.91
CA GLU A 325 9.22 8.39 25.18
C GLU A 325 7.96 9.24 25.39
N ARG A 326 7.29 9.63 24.31
CA ARG A 326 6.06 10.42 24.29
C ARG A 326 5.15 9.97 23.16
N GLU A 327 3.86 9.85 23.45
CA GLU A 327 2.83 9.48 22.47
C GLU A 327 2.61 10.64 21.47
N THR A 328 3.16 10.51 20.26
CA THR A 328 2.89 11.42 19.12
C THR A 328 1.77 10.91 18.21
N VAL A 329 1.35 9.67 18.39
CA VAL A 329 0.14 9.07 17.84
C VAL A 329 -0.72 8.55 19.00
N PRO A 330 -2.05 8.44 18.85
CA PRO A 330 -2.88 7.87 19.90
C PRO A 330 -2.49 6.41 20.17
N SER A 331 -2.30 6.03 21.43
CA SER A 331 -2.04 4.64 21.81
C SER A 331 -3.23 3.73 21.49
N THR A 332 -2.96 2.42 21.40
CA THR A 332 -3.97 1.38 21.15
C THR A 332 -5.06 1.32 22.24
N LYS A 333 -4.87 1.96 23.40
CA LYS A 333 -5.92 2.11 24.42
C LYS A 333 -6.94 3.20 24.09
N ASN A 334 -6.65 4.11 23.16
CA ASN A 334 -7.52 5.21 22.79
C ASN A 334 -8.20 4.94 21.44
N ILE A 335 -9.53 5.08 21.37
CA ILE A 335 -10.32 4.84 20.14
C ILE A 335 -9.89 5.71 18.95
N SER A 336 -9.30 6.88 19.21
CA SER A 336 -8.75 7.77 18.19
C SER A 336 -7.69 7.07 17.32
N SER A 337 -6.99 6.07 17.86
CA SER A 337 -5.97 5.29 17.13
C SER A 337 -6.55 4.53 15.95
N VAL A 338 -7.80 4.05 16.05
CA VAL A 338 -8.54 3.36 14.97
C VAL A 338 -9.38 4.35 14.14
N ILE A 339 -10.01 5.35 14.76
CA ILE A 339 -10.80 6.38 14.04
C ILE A 339 -9.94 7.14 13.03
N PHE A 340 -8.74 7.57 13.44
CA PHE A 340 -7.82 8.25 12.52
C PHE A 340 -7.36 7.30 11.42
N ARG A 341 -6.98 6.06 11.78
CA ARG A 341 -6.54 5.02 10.83
C ARG A 341 -7.57 4.83 9.72
N ASP A 342 -8.82 4.59 10.08
CA ASP A 342 -9.89 4.28 9.14
C ASP A 342 -10.14 5.42 8.14
N ALA A 343 -10.30 6.65 8.63
CA ALA A 343 -10.56 7.80 7.76
C ALA A 343 -9.36 8.15 6.86
N LEU A 344 -8.12 7.96 7.36
CA LEU A 344 -6.89 8.12 6.59
C LEU A 344 -6.76 7.04 5.51
N VAL A 345 -6.97 5.77 5.86
CA VAL A 345 -6.89 4.63 4.94
C VAL A 345 -7.94 4.74 3.82
N ASP A 346 -9.18 5.06 4.15
CA ASP A 346 -10.21 5.34 3.14
C ASP A 346 -9.75 6.46 2.19
N THR A 347 -9.23 7.58 2.73
CA THR A 347 -8.77 8.70 1.90
C THR A 347 -7.57 8.34 1.02
N ILE A 348 -6.61 7.56 1.54
CA ILE A 348 -5.45 7.07 0.78
C ILE A 348 -5.92 6.19 -0.37
N ASN A 349 -6.87 5.29 -0.14
CA ASN A 349 -7.23 4.24 -1.09
C ASN A 349 -8.31 4.69 -2.10
N MET A 350 -9.14 5.69 -1.77
CA MET A 350 -10.13 6.27 -2.70
C MET A 350 -9.55 7.36 -3.61
N LEU A 351 -8.41 7.95 -3.25
CA LEU A 351 -7.75 9.01 -4.03
C LEU A 351 -6.44 8.52 -4.67
N ASP A 352 -6.32 7.21 -4.92
CA ASP A 352 -5.12 6.59 -5.48
C ASP A 352 -4.76 7.11 -6.88
N TYR A 353 -5.77 7.41 -7.68
CA TYR A 353 -5.66 8.12 -8.96
C TYR A 353 -5.04 9.52 -8.86
N ASN A 354 -4.98 10.14 -7.67
CA ASN A 354 -4.46 11.49 -7.47
C ASN A 354 -3.70 11.66 -6.14
N ARG A 355 -2.48 11.12 -6.11
CA ARG A 355 -1.52 11.25 -5.00
C ARG A 355 -1.31 12.67 -4.47
N ASN A 356 -1.49 13.71 -5.30
CA ASN A 356 -1.32 15.11 -4.87
C ASN A 356 -2.50 15.57 -4.01
N ALA A 357 -3.72 15.19 -4.38
CA ALA A 357 -4.91 15.44 -3.58
C ALA A 357 -4.87 14.63 -2.28
N ALA A 358 -4.53 13.33 -2.36
CA ALA A 358 -4.33 12.48 -1.19
C ALA A 358 -3.32 13.12 -0.22
N ALA A 359 -2.08 13.38 -0.65
CA ALA A 359 -1.05 13.97 0.20
C ALA A 359 -1.46 15.33 0.81
N LYS A 360 -2.24 16.16 0.09
CA LYS A 360 -2.76 17.43 0.63
C LYS A 360 -3.77 17.18 1.75
N PHE A 361 -4.81 16.38 1.53
CA PHE A 361 -5.83 16.11 2.55
C PHE A 361 -5.26 15.45 3.80
N LEU A 362 -4.27 14.56 3.63
CA LEU A 362 -3.55 13.96 4.75
C LEU A 362 -2.75 15.01 5.55
N ILE A 363 -2.12 15.99 4.88
CA ILE A 363 -1.39 17.08 5.57
C ILE A 363 -2.34 18.03 6.29
N ASP A 364 -3.57 18.19 5.80
CA ASP A 364 -4.61 19.02 6.40
C ASP A 364 -5.46 18.29 7.47
N LEU A 365 -5.02 17.11 7.94
CA LEU A 365 -5.75 16.26 8.89
C LEU A 365 -6.31 16.99 10.12
N ASP A 366 -5.54 17.92 10.69
CA ASP A 366 -5.88 18.64 11.92
C ASP A 366 -7.10 19.56 11.78
N THR A 367 -7.52 19.91 10.56
CA THR A 367 -8.70 20.77 10.35
C THR A 367 -10.03 19.99 10.37
N PHE A 368 -9.99 18.66 10.27
CA PHE A 368 -11.18 17.81 10.15
C PHE A 368 -11.64 17.15 11.46
N PHE A 369 -10.84 17.19 12.52
CA PHE A 369 -11.18 16.62 13.83
C PHE A 369 -11.56 17.69 14.85
N ALA A 370 -11.96 17.27 16.06
CA ALA A 370 -12.32 18.21 17.11
C ALA A 370 -11.14 19.16 17.47
N PRO A 371 -11.41 20.41 17.90
CA PRO A 371 -10.37 21.30 18.41
C PRO A 371 -9.51 20.66 19.50
N ASP A 372 -8.24 21.08 19.59
CA ASP A 372 -7.26 20.62 20.58
C ASP A 372 -6.91 19.11 20.52
N THR A 373 -7.44 18.36 19.54
CA THR A 373 -7.08 16.94 19.28
C THR A 373 -5.59 16.74 18.96
N PHE A 374 -4.95 17.73 18.34
CA PHE A 374 -3.55 17.65 17.89
C PHE A 374 -2.70 18.80 18.45
N ALA A 375 -1.42 18.51 18.69
CA ALA A 375 -0.39 19.53 18.78
C ALA A 375 -0.36 20.34 17.47
N LYS A 376 -0.06 21.64 17.58
CA LYS A 376 -0.01 22.54 16.42
C LYS A 376 0.91 21.99 15.31
N ARG A 377 0.41 21.96 14.07
CA ARG A 377 1.15 21.51 12.89
C ARG A 377 2.55 22.15 12.80
N GLY A 378 3.55 21.35 12.49
CA GLY A 378 4.96 21.73 12.41
C GLY A 378 5.69 21.78 13.75
N THR A 379 5.06 21.47 14.89
CA THR A 379 5.75 21.43 16.19
C THR A 379 6.83 20.34 16.20
N PRO A 380 8.11 20.68 16.46
CA PRO A 380 9.19 19.69 16.56
C PRO A 380 9.00 18.74 17.74
N PHE A 381 9.44 17.49 17.58
CA PHE A 381 9.31 16.43 18.59
C PHE A 381 9.84 16.86 19.98
N ASP A 382 11.05 17.43 20.02
CA ASP A 382 11.70 17.84 21.28
C ASP A 382 10.90 18.94 22.02
N LYS A 383 10.15 19.77 21.28
CA LYS A 383 9.33 20.85 21.82
C LYS A 383 7.98 20.40 22.35
N LEU A 384 7.56 19.15 22.10
CA LEU A 384 6.40 18.59 22.78
C LEU A 384 6.60 18.59 24.31
N LYS A 385 7.86 18.57 24.79
CA LYS A 385 8.24 18.68 26.20
C LYS A 385 7.94 20.06 26.82
N GLU A 386 7.69 21.09 26.00
CA GLU A 386 7.37 22.47 26.41
C GLU A 386 5.85 22.75 26.44
N LEU A 387 5.02 21.81 25.97
CA LEU A 387 3.56 21.97 25.92
C LEU A 387 2.91 21.78 27.31
N PRO A 388 1.78 22.44 27.60
CA PRO A 388 1.01 22.22 28.83
C PRO A 388 0.60 20.76 29.03
N GLU A 389 0.56 20.28 30.27
CA GLU A 389 0.25 18.86 30.59
C GLU A 389 -1.13 18.40 30.07
N ASP A 390 -2.12 19.29 30.05
CA ASP A 390 -3.48 19.01 29.54
C ASP A 390 -3.61 19.06 28.01
N SER A 391 -2.54 19.39 27.27
CA SER A 391 -2.61 19.58 25.82
C SER A 391 -2.15 18.34 25.04
N SER A 392 -2.79 18.08 23.90
CA SER A 392 -2.44 16.94 23.05
C SER A 392 -0.99 17.02 22.55
N THR A 393 -0.24 15.93 22.73
CA THR A 393 1.08 15.73 22.14
C THR A 393 1.02 15.07 20.77
N TRP A 394 -0.17 14.68 20.29
CA TRP A 394 -0.34 13.98 19.02
C TRP A 394 -0.01 14.89 17.85
N LYS A 395 0.82 14.41 16.93
CA LYS A 395 1.26 15.14 15.75
C LYS A 395 0.47 14.67 14.52
N PRO A 396 -0.18 15.57 13.77
CA PRO A 396 -0.91 15.17 12.57
C PRO A 396 0.05 14.61 11.51
N GLU A 397 1.32 15.05 11.49
CA GLU A 397 2.36 14.51 10.61
C GLU A 397 2.73 13.06 10.95
N ASP A 398 2.76 12.72 12.24
CA ASP A 398 3.08 11.36 12.68
C ASP A 398 1.90 10.46 12.33
N VAL A 399 0.67 10.86 12.68
CA VAL A 399 -0.54 10.11 12.34
C VAL A 399 -0.69 9.89 10.81
N LEU A 400 -0.35 10.88 9.98
CA LEU A 400 -0.25 10.74 8.51
C LEU A 400 0.79 9.69 8.10
N VAL A 401 2.04 9.83 8.56
CA VAL A 401 3.13 8.94 8.15
C VAL A 401 2.82 7.51 8.57
N ASP A 402 2.27 7.34 9.77
CA ASP A 402 1.88 6.06 10.32
C ASP A 402 0.77 5.39 9.49
N ALA A 403 -0.24 6.16 9.08
CA ALA A 403 -1.32 5.66 8.21
C ALA A 403 -0.78 5.10 6.89
N VAL A 404 0.08 5.85 6.19
CA VAL A 404 0.65 5.38 4.91
C VAL A 404 1.56 4.16 5.12
N PHE A 405 2.35 4.12 6.20
CA PHE A 405 3.16 2.93 6.52
C PHE A 405 2.31 1.69 6.82
N SER A 406 1.17 1.82 7.51
CA SER A 406 0.29 0.66 7.75
C SER A 406 -0.32 0.06 6.48
N GLN A 407 -0.45 0.84 5.41
CA GLN A 407 -0.91 0.35 4.10
C GLN A 407 0.25 -0.24 3.28
N LEU A 408 1.40 0.43 3.28
CA LEU A 408 2.63 -0.07 2.65
C LEU A 408 3.08 -1.41 3.24
N LEU A 409 2.96 -1.56 4.56
CA LEU A 409 3.37 -2.73 5.34
C LEU A 409 2.19 -3.61 5.75
N GLN A 410 1.06 -3.55 5.03
CA GLN A 410 -0.10 -4.41 5.28
C GLN A 410 0.17 -5.86 4.84
N LEU A 411 0.09 -6.79 5.78
CA LEU A 411 0.06 -8.23 5.48
C LEU A 411 -1.40 -8.71 5.30
N PRO A 412 -1.64 -9.71 4.43
CA PRO A 412 -0.67 -10.34 3.53
C PRO A 412 -0.36 -9.49 2.29
N ASN A 413 -1.29 -8.66 1.83
CA ASN A 413 -1.15 -7.82 0.63
C ASN A 413 -1.64 -6.41 0.91
N SER A 414 -0.95 -5.40 0.39
CA SER A 414 -1.46 -4.03 0.31
C SER A 414 -2.57 -3.93 -0.75
N GLU A 415 -3.48 -2.97 -0.59
CA GLU A 415 -4.57 -2.76 -1.55
C GLU A 415 -4.07 -2.32 -2.93
N HIS A 416 -3.25 -1.27 -2.99
CA HIS A 416 -2.68 -0.70 -4.23
C HIS A 416 -1.23 -1.16 -4.46
N LYS A 417 -0.71 -0.96 -5.68
CA LYS A 417 0.71 -1.20 -6.03
C LYS A 417 1.60 -0.37 -5.09
N LEU A 418 2.64 -0.96 -4.48
CA LEU A 418 3.43 -0.34 -3.40
C LEU A 418 4.00 1.04 -3.75
N VAL A 419 4.40 1.24 -5.01
CA VAL A 419 4.89 2.51 -5.57
C VAL A 419 3.92 3.68 -5.36
N TYR A 420 2.61 3.44 -5.25
CA TYR A 420 1.63 4.46 -4.91
C TYR A 420 1.92 5.07 -3.53
N PHE A 421 2.05 4.25 -2.48
CA PHE A 421 2.37 4.71 -1.13
C PHE A 421 3.75 5.37 -1.05
N HIS A 422 4.73 4.89 -1.84
CA HIS A 422 6.03 5.55 -1.98
C HIS A 422 5.85 6.99 -2.50
N SER A 423 4.97 7.16 -3.48
CA SER A 423 4.68 8.46 -4.10
C SER A 423 3.89 9.40 -3.18
N VAL A 424 2.93 8.90 -2.38
CA VAL A 424 2.17 9.70 -1.39
C VAL A 424 3.10 10.28 -0.33
N LEU A 425 4.00 9.46 0.25
CA LEU A 425 4.99 9.95 1.22
C LEU A 425 5.98 10.94 0.58
N THR A 426 6.33 10.75 -0.70
CA THR A 426 7.21 11.65 -1.45
C THR A 426 6.54 13.00 -1.72
N GLU A 427 5.27 13.04 -2.13
CA GLU A 427 4.54 14.30 -2.31
C GLU A 427 4.27 15.00 -0.96
N ALA A 428 3.92 14.26 0.09
CA ALA A 428 3.78 14.82 1.44
C ALA A 428 5.09 15.50 1.91
N CYS A 429 6.22 14.85 1.69
CA CYS A 429 7.54 15.42 2.00
C CYS A 429 7.89 16.65 1.15
N LYS A 430 7.40 16.78 -0.09
CA LYS A 430 7.56 18.01 -0.91
C LYS A 430 6.66 19.15 -0.44
N ILE A 431 5.42 18.86 -0.03
CA ILE A 431 4.45 19.86 0.43
C ILE A 431 4.87 20.45 1.78
N ALA A 432 5.31 19.62 2.73
CA ALA A 432 5.64 20.05 4.10
C ALA A 432 6.99 19.48 4.60
N PRO A 433 8.13 19.75 3.94
CA PRO A 433 9.41 19.09 4.21
C PRO A 433 9.90 19.26 5.66
N ALA A 434 9.77 20.47 6.22
CA ALA A 434 10.20 20.76 7.59
C ALA A 434 9.39 20.02 8.67
N ALA A 435 8.17 19.56 8.34
CA ALA A 435 7.29 18.86 9.27
C ALA A 435 7.32 17.34 9.04
N ILE A 436 7.30 16.88 7.78
CA ILE A 436 7.23 15.45 7.42
C ILE A 436 8.59 14.75 7.49
N ALA A 437 9.68 15.37 7.02
CA ALA A 437 10.98 14.70 6.95
C ALA A 437 11.55 14.27 8.32
N PRO A 438 11.43 15.06 9.41
CA PRO A 438 11.83 14.60 10.75
C PRO A 438 11.00 13.42 11.26
N CYS A 439 9.74 13.28 10.83
CA CYS A 439 8.83 12.21 11.22
C CYS A 439 9.17 10.91 10.47
N LEU A 440 9.34 10.99 9.15
CA LEU A 440 9.94 9.90 8.35
C LEU A 440 11.27 9.42 8.95
N GLY A 441 12.14 10.35 9.37
CA GLY A 441 13.40 10.01 10.05
C GLY A 441 13.22 9.24 11.36
N ARG A 442 12.13 9.43 12.12
CA ARG A 442 11.83 8.61 13.31
C ARG A 442 11.28 7.24 12.91
N ALA A 443 10.36 7.20 11.95
CA ALA A 443 9.79 5.95 11.42
C ALA A 443 10.87 5.01 10.84
N ILE A 444 11.80 5.54 10.03
CA ILE A 444 12.93 4.78 9.47
C ILE A 444 13.78 4.15 10.58
N ARG A 445 14.09 4.89 11.65
CA ARG A 445 14.89 4.39 12.78
C ARG A 445 14.15 3.32 13.58
N TYR A 446 12.84 3.46 13.77
CA TYR A 446 12.00 2.44 14.40
C TYR A 446 12.01 1.14 13.56
N LEU A 447 11.75 1.24 12.26
CA LEU A 447 11.76 0.10 11.34
C LEU A 447 13.14 -0.59 11.29
N TYR A 448 14.22 0.20 11.22
CA TYR A 448 15.60 -0.31 11.23
C TYR A 448 15.96 -1.04 12.53
N LYS A 449 15.62 -0.47 13.69
CA LYS A 449 15.84 -1.08 15.01
C LYS A 449 15.17 -2.45 15.11
N ASN A 450 13.96 -2.58 14.58
CA ASN A 450 13.12 -3.77 14.71
C ASN A 450 13.28 -4.79 13.56
N LEU A 451 14.31 -4.65 12.70
CA LEU A 451 14.66 -5.64 11.66
C LEU A 451 14.95 -7.05 12.23
N GLY A 452 15.28 -7.15 13.52
CA GLY A 452 15.47 -8.40 14.26
C GLY A 452 14.18 -9.21 14.46
N ASP A 453 13.03 -8.55 14.51
CA ASP A 453 11.74 -9.17 14.83
C ASP A 453 10.71 -9.09 13.70
N MET A 454 10.92 -8.17 12.75
CA MET A 454 10.04 -7.88 11.63
C MET A 454 9.86 -9.08 10.68
N ASP A 455 8.64 -9.27 10.17
CA ASP A 455 8.34 -10.23 9.12
C ASP A 455 9.16 -9.95 7.84
N LEU A 456 9.73 -11.00 7.25
CA LEU A 456 10.62 -10.90 6.09
C LEU A 456 9.99 -10.17 4.89
N GLU A 457 8.69 -10.36 4.65
CA GLU A 457 8.03 -9.68 3.54
C GLU A 457 7.93 -8.17 3.80
N LEU A 458 7.78 -7.75 5.06
CA LEU A 458 7.78 -6.34 5.45
C LEU A 458 9.19 -5.75 5.42
N GLN A 459 10.21 -6.51 5.82
CA GLN A 459 11.62 -6.14 5.64
C GLN A 459 11.94 -5.89 4.15
N ALA A 460 11.46 -6.75 3.25
CA ALA A 460 11.64 -6.56 1.81
C ALA A 460 10.94 -5.28 1.30
N ARG A 461 9.67 -5.06 1.66
CA ARG A 461 8.92 -3.84 1.29
C ARG A 461 9.54 -2.57 1.86
N PHE A 462 10.05 -2.61 3.09
CA PHE A 462 10.80 -1.51 3.71
C PHE A 462 12.11 -1.22 2.96
N THR A 463 12.83 -2.26 2.54
CA THR A 463 14.06 -2.13 1.71
C THR A 463 13.74 -1.44 0.38
N ASP A 464 12.70 -1.89 -0.34
CA ASP A 464 12.28 -1.32 -1.61
C ASP A 464 11.80 0.15 -1.46
N TRP A 465 10.97 0.42 -0.45
CA TRP A 465 10.50 1.77 -0.15
C TRP A 465 11.65 2.71 0.22
N PHE A 466 12.56 2.29 1.09
CA PHE A 466 13.66 3.13 1.56
C PHE A 466 14.60 3.46 0.41
N THR A 467 14.98 2.47 -0.40
CA THR A 467 15.81 2.67 -1.60
C THR A 467 15.15 3.63 -2.60
N HIS A 468 13.85 3.45 -2.88
CA HIS A 468 13.12 4.35 -3.78
C HIS A 468 12.92 5.76 -3.19
N HIS A 469 12.78 5.87 -1.87
CA HIS A 469 12.75 7.17 -1.19
C HIS A 469 14.10 7.88 -1.34
N LEU A 470 15.21 7.21 -1.04
CA LEU A 470 16.54 7.78 -1.17
C LEU A 470 16.85 8.22 -2.60
N SER A 471 16.47 7.45 -3.64
CA SER A 471 16.69 7.87 -5.03
C SER A 471 15.95 9.17 -5.42
N ASN A 472 14.80 9.45 -4.81
CA ASN A 472 14.04 10.70 -4.98
C ASN A 472 14.65 11.88 -4.19
N PHE A 473 15.45 11.62 -3.14
CA PHE A 473 16.12 12.62 -2.29
C PHE A 473 17.66 12.58 -2.42
N GLY A 474 18.15 12.23 -3.61
CA GLY A 474 19.56 12.37 -3.98
C GLY A 474 20.52 11.30 -3.43
N PHE A 475 19.98 10.16 -2.97
CA PHE A 475 20.70 9.06 -2.31
C PHE A 475 21.37 9.48 -0.99
N THR A 476 20.75 10.42 -0.27
CA THR A 476 21.28 10.97 0.99
C THR A 476 20.55 10.43 2.22
N TRP A 477 21.27 9.68 3.05
CA TRP A 477 20.86 9.29 4.40
C TRP A 477 22.00 9.62 5.38
N LYS A 478 21.71 9.66 6.68
CA LYS A 478 22.73 9.84 7.72
C LYS A 478 23.40 8.49 8.04
N TRP A 479 24.06 7.90 7.03
CA TRP A 479 24.74 6.60 7.09
C TRP A 479 25.71 6.45 8.27
N THR A 480 26.28 7.55 8.78
CA THR A 480 27.10 7.54 10.00
C THR A 480 26.38 6.99 11.24
N GLU A 481 25.05 6.88 11.25
CA GLU A 481 24.29 6.26 12.35
C GLU A 481 24.36 4.72 12.37
N TRP A 482 24.77 4.08 11.27
CA TRP A 482 24.78 2.61 11.09
C TRP A 482 26.16 2.08 10.68
N VAL A 483 27.23 2.83 10.96
CA VAL A 483 28.61 2.47 10.54
C VAL A 483 29.07 1.18 11.22
N ASP A 484 28.78 1.02 12.51
CA ASP A 484 29.19 -0.15 13.28
C ASP A 484 28.49 -1.43 12.79
N ASP A 485 27.25 -1.31 12.29
CA ASP A 485 26.47 -2.42 11.74
C ASP A 485 27.09 -3.03 10.46
N VAL A 486 28.02 -2.32 9.80
CA VAL A 486 28.78 -2.82 8.64
C VAL A 486 29.77 -3.92 9.03
N GLU A 487 30.19 -3.98 10.31
CA GLU A 487 31.15 -4.96 10.84
C GLU A 487 30.50 -6.30 11.27
N LEU A 488 29.17 -6.36 11.40
CA LEU A 488 28.43 -7.56 11.82
C LEU A 488 28.56 -8.74 10.83
N SER A 489 28.08 -9.94 11.16
CA SER A 489 27.92 -11.02 10.16
C SER A 489 26.91 -10.63 9.07
N PHE A 490 27.08 -11.14 7.85
CA PHE A 490 26.07 -11.01 6.79
C PHE A 490 24.73 -11.68 7.14
N ALA A 491 24.72 -12.66 8.06
CA ALA A 491 23.51 -13.25 8.60
C ALA A 491 22.74 -12.27 9.53
N HIS A 492 23.36 -11.16 9.98
CA HIS A 492 22.70 -10.21 10.86
C HIS A 492 21.70 -9.31 10.07
N PRO A 493 20.43 -9.16 10.52
CA PRO A 493 19.38 -8.45 9.77
C PRO A 493 19.73 -7.02 9.34
N GLN A 494 20.39 -6.25 10.22
CA GLN A 494 20.89 -4.89 9.92
C GLN A 494 21.86 -4.86 8.74
N LYS A 495 22.85 -5.76 8.70
CA LYS A 495 23.84 -5.82 7.63
C LYS A 495 23.26 -6.36 6.33
N ALA A 496 22.39 -7.37 6.42
CA ALA A 496 21.61 -7.87 5.29
C ALA A 496 20.74 -6.76 4.66
N PHE A 497 20.09 -5.93 5.50
CA PHE A 497 19.33 -4.76 5.05
C PHE A 497 20.24 -3.72 4.38
N ILE A 498 21.36 -3.33 5.00
CA ILE A 498 22.32 -2.38 4.40
C ILE A 498 22.77 -2.89 3.03
N ALA A 499 23.21 -4.14 2.92
CA ALA A 499 23.65 -4.73 1.66
C ALA A 499 22.53 -4.75 0.60
N GLY A 500 21.30 -5.09 1.01
CA GLY A 500 20.12 -5.09 0.13
C GLY A 500 19.72 -3.69 -0.36
N VAL A 501 19.83 -2.66 0.48
CA VAL A 501 19.61 -1.25 0.07
C VAL A 501 20.69 -0.81 -0.91
N LEU A 502 21.97 -1.04 -0.62
CA LEU A 502 23.08 -0.65 -1.51
C LEU A 502 22.98 -1.33 -2.89
N GLU A 503 22.65 -2.62 -2.93
CA GLU A 503 22.42 -3.35 -4.18
C GLU A 503 21.30 -2.71 -5.01
N LYS A 504 20.16 -2.38 -4.39
CA LYS A 504 19.03 -1.72 -5.06
C LYS A 504 19.30 -0.26 -5.41
N GLU A 505 20.09 0.47 -4.63
CA GLU A 505 20.53 1.83 -4.96
C GLU A 505 21.43 1.83 -6.20
N ILE A 506 22.31 0.82 -6.34
CA ILE A 506 23.10 0.60 -7.56
C ILE A 506 22.19 0.30 -8.75
N ARG A 507 21.12 -0.50 -8.62
CA ARG A 507 20.15 -0.72 -9.71
C ARG A 507 19.46 0.57 -10.17
N LEU A 508 19.25 1.52 -9.26
CA LEU A 508 18.64 2.82 -9.54
C LEU A 508 19.66 3.92 -9.94
N SER A 509 20.94 3.58 -10.06
CA SER A 509 22.04 4.54 -10.15
C SER A 509 23.28 3.91 -10.82
N VAL A 510 24.48 4.36 -10.43
CA VAL A 510 25.77 3.74 -10.79
C VAL A 510 26.67 3.67 -9.56
N VAL A 511 27.56 2.67 -9.48
CA VAL A 511 28.38 2.37 -8.29
C VAL A 511 29.15 3.61 -7.81
N GLY A 512 29.86 4.31 -8.71
CA GLY A 512 30.61 5.52 -8.35
C GLY A 512 29.77 6.67 -7.78
N ARG A 513 28.47 6.77 -8.12
CA ARG A 513 27.56 7.77 -7.53
C ARG A 513 27.15 7.37 -6.11
N ILE A 514 26.87 6.09 -5.87
CA ILE A 514 26.49 5.57 -4.55
C ILE A 514 27.72 5.56 -3.62
N ARG A 515 28.91 5.19 -4.11
CA ARG A 515 30.18 5.34 -3.38
C ARG A 515 30.40 6.76 -2.85
N GLY A 516 29.98 7.77 -3.63
CA GLY A 516 30.08 9.19 -3.27
C GLY A 516 29.10 9.68 -2.19
N THR A 517 28.06 8.92 -1.83
CA THR A 517 27.12 9.28 -0.74
C THR A 517 27.41 8.54 0.57
N LEU A 518 28.39 7.63 0.58
CA LEU A 518 28.66 6.71 1.68
C LEU A 518 29.99 7.00 2.40
N PRO A 519 30.06 6.79 3.74
CA PRO A 519 31.32 6.69 4.46
C PRO A 519 32.22 5.56 3.94
N GLU A 520 33.54 5.72 4.09
CA GLU A 520 34.57 4.80 3.58
C GLU A 520 34.38 3.34 4.05
N SER A 521 33.89 3.12 5.28
CA SER A 521 33.61 1.78 5.83
C SER A 521 32.64 0.94 4.98
N TYR A 522 31.70 1.59 4.27
CA TYR A 522 30.74 0.91 3.39
C TYR A 522 31.33 0.52 2.04
N HIS A 523 32.48 1.07 1.63
CA HIS A 523 33.00 0.91 0.26
C HIS A 523 33.36 -0.54 -0.08
N ARG A 524 33.59 -1.37 0.94
CA ARG A 524 33.82 -2.82 0.85
C ARG A 524 32.54 -3.66 0.58
N LEU A 525 31.36 -3.05 0.72
CA LEU A 525 30.07 -3.67 0.38
C LEU A 525 29.64 -3.37 -1.06
N LEU A 526 30.37 -2.49 -1.77
CA LEU A 526 30.11 -2.13 -3.16
C LEU A 526 30.95 -3.02 -4.10
N PRO A 527 30.51 -3.24 -5.35
CA PRO A 527 31.35 -3.83 -6.39
C PRO A 527 32.71 -3.15 -6.52
N ALA A 528 33.73 -3.91 -6.92
CA ALA A 528 35.08 -3.39 -7.08
C ALA A 528 35.22 -2.53 -8.35
N SER A 529 34.42 -2.81 -9.38
CA SER A 529 34.43 -2.08 -10.65
C SER A 529 33.48 -0.87 -10.63
N ASP A 530 34.05 0.34 -10.56
CA ASP A 530 33.29 1.60 -10.70
C ASP A 530 33.01 1.96 -12.17
N GLU A 531 33.78 1.40 -13.12
CA GLU A 531 33.80 1.82 -14.53
C GLU A 531 33.26 0.77 -15.52
N GLU A 532 33.19 -0.52 -15.15
CA GLU A 532 32.80 -1.59 -16.08
C GLU A 532 31.29 -1.86 -16.02
N GLU A 533 30.57 -1.61 -17.12
CA GLU A 533 29.13 -1.88 -17.23
C GLU A 533 28.82 -3.39 -17.19
N SER A 534 29.68 -4.21 -17.81
CA SER A 534 29.52 -5.67 -17.93
C SER A 534 30.66 -6.45 -17.26
N PRO A 535 30.39 -7.57 -16.56
CA PRO A 535 31.40 -8.47 -16.02
C PRO A 535 32.37 -9.01 -17.09
N PRO A 536 33.65 -9.26 -16.73
CA PRO A 536 34.64 -9.81 -17.64
C PRO A 536 34.28 -11.23 -18.10
N PHE A 537 34.68 -11.59 -19.31
CA PHE A 537 34.47 -12.94 -19.84
C PHE A 537 35.48 -13.91 -19.26
N ARG A 538 35.08 -14.79 -18.33
CA ARG A 538 36.00 -15.73 -17.66
C ARG A 538 36.83 -16.60 -18.60
N PHE A 539 36.25 -17.02 -19.73
CA PHE A 539 36.94 -17.82 -20.76
C PHE A 539 37.91 -17.00 -21.65
N GLU A 540 38.07 -15.70 -21.42
CA GLU A 540 39.20 -14.92 -21.96
C GLU A 540 40.53 -15.40 -21.35
N SER A 541 40.50 -15.93 -20.12
CA SER A 541 41.65 -16.59 -19.46
C SER A 541 41.88 -18.00 -20.01
N ASP A 542 43.12 -18.33 -20.37
CA ASP A 542 43.54 -19.70 -20.74
C ASP A 542 43.55 -20.68 -19.55
N HIS A 543 43.38 -20.18 -18.32
CA HIS A 543 43.31 -21.02 -17.12
C HIS A 543 41.90 -21.60 -16.86
N GLU A 544 40.86 -21.04 -17.47
CA GLU A 544 39.48 -21.51 -17.31
C GLU A 544 39.26 -22.80 -18.14
N PRO A 545 38.62 -23.85 -17.58
CA PRO A 545 38.29 -25.05 -18.34
C PRO A 545 37.49 -24.74 -19.61
N TYR A 546 37.82 -25.43 -20.72
CA TYR A 546 37.10 -25.32 -22.00
C TYR A 546 37.13 -23.92 -22.65
N ALA A 547 38.09 -23.07 -22.26
CA ALA A 547 38.25 -21.73 -22.83
C ALA A 547 38.43 -21.67 -24.37
N PRO A 548 39.16 -22.59 -25.04
CA PRO A 548 39.26 -22.61 -26.50
C PRO A 548 37.89 -22.81 -27.18
N GLU A 549 37.13 -23.81 -26.72
CA GLU A 549 35.80 -24.15 -27.23
C GLU A 549 34.80 -23.02 -26.93
N ALA A 550 34.87 -22.42 -25.74
CA ALA A 550 34.05 -21.29 -25.33
C ALA A 550 34.23 -20.06 -26.25
N ARG A 551 35.48 -19.73 -26.60
CA ARG A 551 35.79 -18.60 -27.52
C ARG A 551 35.26 -18.86 -28.92
N GLU A 552 35.34 -20.09 -29.42
CA GLU A 552 34.77 -20.43 -30.72
C GLU A 552 33.24 -20.42 -30.68
N ILE A 553 32.59 -20.97 -29.64
CA ILE A 553 31.14 -20.86 -29.41
C ILE A 553 30.70 -19.39 -29.40
N LEU A 554 31.42 -18.51 -28.69
CA LEU A 554 31.12 -17.07 -28.66
C LEU A 554 31.22 -16.43 -30.05
N LYS A 555 32.24 -16.82 -30.84
CA LYS A 555 32.43 -16.35 -32.22
C LYS A 555 31.30 -16.82 -33.14
N LEU A 556 30.89 -18.10 -33.05
CA LEU A 556 29.76 -18.69 -33.79
C LEU A 556 28.42 -18.03 -33.41
N ILE A 557 28.20 -17.79 -32.11
CA ILE A 557 27.06 -17.03 -31.59
C ILE A 557 27.07 -15.62 -32.19
N ARG A 558 28.20 -14.90 -32.21
CA ARG A 558 28.27 -13.56 -32.81
C ARG A 558 28.10 -13.56 -34.35
N SER A 559 28.60 -14.57 -35.05
CA SER A 559 28.62 -14.61 -36.54
C SER A 559 27.33 -15.08 -37.21
N ARG A 560 26.35 -15.59 -36.47
CA ARG A 560 25.13 -16.24 -37.02
C ARG A 560 25.44 -17.55 -37.76
N ALA A 561 26.38 -18.32 -37.19
CA ALA A 561 26.70 -19.69 -37.54
C ALA A 561 25.49 -20.64 -37.50
N SER A 562 25.64 -21.83 -38.12
CA SER A 562 24.63 -22.88 -38.04
C SER A 562 24.63 -23.59 -36.68
N GLU A 563 23.53 -24.28 -36.41
CA GLU A 563 23.36 -25.04 -35.17
C GLU A 563 24.32 -26.24 -35.09
N ASP A 564 24.65 -26.85 -36.24
CA ASP A 564 25.60 -27.97 -36.34
C ASP A 564 27.04 -27.54 -35.98
N GLU A 565 27.43 -26.32 -36.37
CA GLU A 565 28.76 -25.76 -36.05
C GLU A 565 28.91 -25.51 -34.53
N ILE A 566 27.83 -25.07 -33.88
CA ILE A 566 27.77 -24.88 -32.42
C ILE A 566 27.74 -26.24 -31.70
N GLN A 567 26.97 -27.21 -32.21
CA GLN A 567 26.89 -28.56 -31.65
C GLN A 567 28.26 -29.23 -31.63
N ALA A 568 29.06 -29.11 -32.69
CA ALA A 568 30.41 -29.70 -32.75
C ALA A 568 31.35 -29.22 -31.63
N GLN A 569 31.22 -27.95 -31.19
CA GLN A 569 31.99 -27.43 -30.05
C GLN A 569 31.42 -27.93 -28.71
N ILE A 570 30.10 -28.05 -28.60
CA ILE A 570 29.42 -28.60 -27.42
C ILE A 570 29.80 -30.07 -27.22
N ASP A 571 29.84 -30.87 -28.28
CA ASP A 571 30.26 -32.28 -28.24
C ASP A 571 31.71 -32.43 -27.79
N ALA A 572 32.61 -31.54 -28.23
CA ALA A 572 34.00 -31.51 -27.78
C ALA A 572 34.12 -31.23 -26.27
N ILE A 573 33.32 -30.29 -25.73
CA ILE A 573 33.26 -30.01 -24.29
C ILE A 573 32.72 -31.23 -23.53
N GLN A 574 31.65 -31.86 -24.03
CA GLN A 574 31.08 -33.06 -23.41
C GLN A 574 32.07 -34.23 -23.40
N GLN A 575 32.80 -34.45 -24.50
CA GLN A 575 33.85 -35.48 -24.54
C GLN A 575 34.96 -35.16 -23.52
N ALA A 576 35.48 -33.94 -23.51
CA ALA A 576 36.54 -33.52 -22.58
C ALA A 576 36.07 -33.58 -21.10
N ALA A 577 34.80 -33.32 -20.82
CA ALA A 577 34.21 -33.45 -19.49
C ALA A 577 34.05 -34.92 -19.07
N ALA A 578 33.63 -35.80 -20.00
CA ALA A 578 33.56 -37.25 -19.75
C ALA A 578 34.94 -37.87 -19.51
N GLU A 579 35.96 -37.45 -20.27
CA GLU A 579 37.36 -37.86 -20.07
C GLU A 579 37.93 -37.41 -18.71
N ARG A 580 37.40 -36.32 -18.14
CA ARG A 580 37.70 -35.84 -16.77
C ARG A 580 36.89 -36.55 -15.68
N GLY A 581 36.01 -37.49 -16.03
CA GLY A 581 35.21 -38.27 -15.08
C GLY A 581 34.02 -37.53 -14.47
N LEU A 582 33.54 -36.44 -15.09
CA LEU A 582 32.34 -35.73 -14.64
C LEU A 582 31.08 -36.58 -14.89
N ALA A 583 30.23 -36.71 -13.87
CA ALA A 583 29.05 -37.59 -13.89
C ALA A 583 27.98 -37.16 -14.91
N ASP A 584 27.83 -35.85 -15.13
CA ASP A 584 27.02 -35.29 -16.21
C ASP A 584 27.89 -34.35 -17.07
N PRO A 585 28.42 -34.84 -18.21
CA PRO A 585 29.22 -34.05 -19.12
C PRO A 585 28.45 -32.92 -19.84
N ALA A 586 27.11 -32.93 -19.81
CA ALA A 586 26.32 -31.88 -20.45
C ALA A 586 26.32 -30.57 -19.64
N LEU A 587 26.40 -30.61 -18.31
CA LEU A 587 26.35 -29.41 -17.47
C LEU A 587 27.49 -28.42 -17.75
N PRO A 588 28.77 -28.83 -17.86
CA PRO A 588 29.85 -27.91 -18.27
C PRO A 588 29.65 -27.33 -19.67
N ALA A 589 29.07 -28.07 -20.61
CA ALA A 589 28.80 -27.57 -21.96
C ALA A 589 27.65 -26.55 -21.96
N ILE A 590 26.62 -26.75 -21.13
CA ILE A 590 25.54 -25.78 -20.89
C ILE A 590 26.11 -24.53 -20.21
N ASP A 591 26.99 -24.68 -19.21
CA ASP A 591 27.65 -23.59 -18.49
C ASP A 591 28.43 -22.66 -19.44
N VAL A 592 29.28 -23.25 -20.28
CA VAL A 592 30.02 -22.54 -21.33
C VAL A 592 29.06 -21.85 -22.30
N TYR A 593 28.09 -22.58 -22.86
CA TYR A 593 27.16 -22.04 -23.86
C TYR A 593 26.35 -20.87 -23.32
N VAL A 594 25.75 -21.01 -22.14
CA VAL A 594 24.93 -19.95 -21.51
C VAL A 594 25.80 -18.74 -21.14
N THR A 595 27.01 -18.95 -20.61
CA THR A 595 27.94 -17.86 -20.35
C THR A 595 28.29 -17.09 -21.63
N CYS A 596 28.50 -17.78 -22.76
CA CYS A 596 28.75 -17.14 -24.05
C CYS A 596 27.53 -16.35 -24.56
N VAL A 597 26.31 -16.86 -24.39
CA VAL A 597 25.05 -16.14 -24.71
C VAL A 597 24.91 -14.88 -23.85
N VAL A 598 25.12 -15.00 -22.53
CA VAL A 598 25.02 -13.88 -21.58
C VAL A 598 26.08 -12.82 -21.86
N PHE A 599 27.34 -13.20 -22.07
CA PHE A 599 28.41 -12.26 -22.43
C PHE A 599 28.16 -11.57 -23.78
N ALA A 600 27.68 -12.29 -24.80
CA ALA A 600 27.34 -11.70 -26.09
C ALA A 600 26.23 -10.64 -25.97
N GLY A 601 25.27 -10.84 -25.06
CA GLY A 601 24.17 -9.92 -24.77
C GLY A 601 24.41 -8.88 -23.66
N SER A 602 25.57 -8.88 -23.01
CA SER A 602 25.81 -8.19 -21.73
C SER A 602 25.63 -6.66 -21.76
N LYS A 603 25.66 -6.04 -22.94
CA LYS A 603 25.60 -4.58 -23.14
C LYS A 603 24.27 -3.94 -22.68
N SER A 604 23.13 -4.63 -22.82
CA SER A 604 21.85 -4.18 -22.24
C SER A 604 20.81 -5.29 -22.25
N LEU A 605 19.74 -5.14 -21.46
CA LEU A 605 18.62 -6.08 -21.41
C LEU A 605 18.04 -6.40 -22.81
N SER A 606 17.97 -5.41 -23.72
CA SER A 606 17.52 -5.62 -25.10
C SER A 606 18.48 -6.48 -25.94
N HIS A 607 19.80 -6.37 -25.72
CA HIS A 607 20.78 -7.19 -26.42
C HIS A 607 20.69 -8.65 -25.96
N ILE A 608 20.66 -8.91 -24.65
CA ILE A 608 20.52 -10.27 -24.13
C ILE A 608 19.20 -10.92 -24.53
N LEU A 609 18.08 -10.18 -24.57
CA LEU A 609 16.82 -10.71 -25.11
C LEU A 609 16.95 -11.15 -26.57
N SER A 610 17.59 -10.35 -27.43
CA SER A 610 17.82 -10.72 -28.83
C SER A 610 18.68 -11.99 -29.00
N TYR A 611 19.68 -12.19 -28.12
CA TYR A 611 20.47 -13.42 -28.11
C TYR A 611 19.67 -14.61 -27.54
N ILE A 612 18.89 -14.44 -26.48
CA ILE A 612 18.01 -15.48 -25.91
C ILE A 612 16.98 -15.94 -26.96
N GLU A 613 16.31 -15.02 -27.66
CA GLU A 613 15.32 -15.36 -28.69
C GLU A 613 15.93 -16.15 -29.83
N ARG A 614 17.15 -15.78 -30.27
CA ARG A 614 17.86 -16.54 -31.31
C ARG A 614 18.36 -17.90 -30.84
N CYS A 615 18.74 -18.02 -29.57
CA CYS A 615 19.21 -19.27 -28.96
C CYS A 615 18.05 -20.12 -28.38
N LYS A 616 16.79 -19.69 -28.56
CA LYS A 616 15.62 -20.22 -27.87
C LYS A 616 15.42 -21.72 -28.07
N ASP A 617 15.54 -22.22 -29.29
CA ASP A 617 15.28 -23.63 -29.59
C ASP A 617 16.31 -24.56 -28.91
N ARG A 618 17.59 -24.17 -28.84
CA ARG A 618 18.61 -24.89 -28.06
C ARG A 618 18.34 -24.80 -26.56
N LEU A 619 17.98 -23.63 -26.05
CA LEU A 619 17.65 -23.45 -24.63
C LEU A 619 16.42 -24.27 -24.21
N LEU A 620 15.40 -24.37 -25.07
CA LEU A 620 14.25 -25.26 -24.89
C LEU A 620 14.66 -26.75 -24.98
N THR A 621 15.57 -27.11 -25.88
CA THR A 621 16.10 -28.48 -25.96
C THR A 621 16.86 -28.88 -24.69
N ILE A 622 17.71 -27.99 -24.15
CA ILE A 622 18.37 -28.17 -22.86
C ILE A 622 17.34 -28.30 -21.73
N SER A 623 16.30 -27.45 -21.75
CA SER A 623 15.23 -27.46 -20.75
C SER A 623 14.41 -28.75 -20.75
N ALA A 624 14.11 -29.28 -21.94
CA ALA A 624 13.37 -30.53 -22.14
C ALA A 624 14.18 -31.78 -21.78
N ALA A 625 15.51 -31.71 -21.79
CA ALA A 625 16.39 -32.81 -21.37
C ALA A 625 16.32 -33.06 -19.84
N GLY A 626 15.98 -32.05 -19.03
CA GLY A 626 15.67 -32.23 -17.61
C GLY A 626 15.97 -31.03 -16.71
N ARG A 627 15.53 -31.12 -15.45
CA ARG A 627 15.69 -30.04 -14.45
C ARG A 627 17.16 -29.66 -14.20
N ALA A 628 18.10 -30.60 -14.25
CA ALA A 628 19.53 -30.31 -14.06
C ALA A 628 20.06 -29.28 -15.07
N GLY A 629 19.66 -29.38 -16.36
CA GLY A 629 20.00 -28.40 -17.38
C GLY A 629 19.39 -27.02 -17.13
N GLN A 630 18.14 -26.96 -16.66
CA GLN A 630 17.48 -25.71 -16.26
C GLN A 630 18.20 -25.06 -15.06
N ARG A 631 18.57 -25.83 -14.04
CA ARG A 631 19.34 -25.38 -12.88
C ARG A 631 20.73 -24.88 -13.26
N GLN A 632 21.39 -25.54 -14.21
CA GLN A 632 22.65 -25.06 -14.77
C GLN A 632 22.50 -23.74 -15.54
N ILE A 633 21.45 -23.57 -16.37
CA ILE A 633 21.16 -22.28 -17.02
C ILE A 633 21.07 -21.16 -15.99
N ILE A 634 20.31 -21.37 -14.90
CA ILE A 634 20.15 -20.39 -13.82
C ILE A 634 21.48 -20.10 -13.14
N GLY A 635 22.23 -21.13 -12.74
CA GLY A 635 23.54 -20.99 -12.11
C GLY A 635 24.55 -20.21 -12.98
N SER A 636 24.54 -20.46 -14.30
CA SER A 636 25.43 -19.77 -15.25
C SER A 636 25.10 -18.27 -15.36
N VAL A 637 23.81 -17.91 -15.41
CA VAL A 637 23.33 -16.52 -15.44
C VAL A 637 23.67 -15.79 -14.14
N MET A 638 23.43 -16.43 -12.99
CA MET A 638 23.69 -15.86 -11.66
C MET A 638 25.19 -15.69 -11.39
N GLN A 639 26.02 -16.66 -11.78
CA GLN A 639 27.46 -16.60 -11.61
C GLN A 639 28.10 -15.50 -12.46
N TYR A 640 27.63 -15.31 -13.70
CA TYR A 640 28.13 -14.23 -14.56
C TYR A 640 27.82 -12.84 -13.98
N TRP A 641 26.60 -12.64 -13.46
CA TRP A 641 26.13 -11.35 -12.92
C TRP A 641 26.28 -11.22 -11.39
N ILE A 642 27.23 -11.93 -10.77
CA ILE A 642 27.36 -12.00 -9.30
C ILE A 642 27.53 -10.63 -8.61
N GLU A 643 28.23 -9.67 -9.23
CA GLU A 643 28.37 -8.30 -8.70
C GLU A 643 27.12 -7.41 -8.94
N LYS A 644 26.22 -7.80 -9.84
CA LYS A 644 25.02 -7.02 -10.22
C LYS A 644 23.80 -7.95 -10.30
N PRO A 645 23.42 -8.63 -9.20
CA PRO A 645 22.48 -9.74 -9.23
C PRO A 645 21.09 -9.35 -9.74
N GLY A 646 20.65 -8.11 -9.59
CA GLY A 646 19.41 -7.62 -10.22
C GLY A 646 19.31 -7.81 -11.74
N ILE A 647 20.43 -7.80 -12.47
CA ILE A 647 20.43 -8.10 -13.91
C ILE A 647 20.18 -9.60 -14.14
N ALA A 648 20.74 -10.46 -13.29
CA ALA A 648 20.50 -11.90 -13.30
C ALA A 648 19.03 -12.23 -13.03
N VAL A 649 18.43 -11.61 -12.00
CA VAL A 649 17.00 -11.73 -11.66
C VAL A 649 16.12 -11.41 -12.87
N ASN A 650 16.38 -10.28 -13.53
CA ASN A 650 15.66 -9.87 -14.74
C ASN A 650 15.80 -10.87 -15.89
N ILE A 651 16.99 -11.47 -16.09
CA ILE A 651 17.19 -12.49 -17.13
C ILE A 651 16.41 -13.77 -16.79
N ILE A 652 16.47 -14.25 -15.54
CA ILE A 652 15.71 -15.43 -15.08
C ILE A 652 14.20 -15.21 -15.26
N ASP A 653 13.71 -14.02 -14.92
CA ASP A 653 12.30 -13.66 -15.12
C ASP A 653 11.85 -13.84 -16.59
N LYS A 654 12.66 -13.33 -17.53
CA LYS A 654 12.36 -13.45 -18.97
C LYS A 654 12.52 -14.88 -19.48
N LEU A 655 13.46 -15.67 -18.94
CA LEU A 655 13.58 -17.10 -19.25
C LEU A 655 12.38 -17.93 -18.75
N LEU A 656 11.78 -17.58 -17.61
CA LEU A 656 10.48 -18.13 -17.18
C LEU A 656 9.36 -17.76 -18.16
N ASN A 657 9.30 -16.50 -18.61
CA ASN A 657 8.26 -16.04 -19.55
C ASN A 657 8.37 -16.71 -20.93
N TYR A 658 9.57 -17.05 -21.38
CA TYR A 658 9.79 -17.84 -22.60
C TYR A 658 9.63 -19.36 -22.41
N THR A 659 9.20 -19.81 -21.22
CA THR A 659 9.08 -21.21 -20.79
C THR A 659 10.37 -22.03 -20.99
N ILE A 660 11.53 -21.37 -20.94
CA ILE A 660 12.85 -22.01 -20.95
C ILE A 660 13.16 -22.56 -19.56
N LEU A 661 12.71 -21.88 -18.50
CA LEU A 661 12.80 -22.36 -17.13
C LEU A 661 11.41 -22.74 -16.62
N SER A 662 11.34 -23.77 -15.79
CA SER A 662 10.19 -24.06 -14.96
C SER A 662 10.29 -23.32 -13.61
N PRO A 663 9.16 -22.93 -12.98
CA PRO A 663 9.17 -22.36 -11.64
C PRO A 663 9.86 -23.25 -10.60
N LEU A 664 9.69 -24.57 -10.73
CA LEU A 664 10.27 -25.55 -9.83
C LEU A 664 11.79 -25.62 -9.93
N ALA A 665 12.37 -25.53 -11.13
CA ALA A 665 13.82 -25.48 -11.30
C ALA A 665 14.46 -24.22 -10.68
N VAL A 666 13.74 -23.09 -10.64
CA VAL A 666 14.20 -21.87 -9.96
C VAL A 666 14.23 -22.04 -8.44
N VAL A 667 13.18 -22.66 -7.87
CA VAL A 667 13.12 -23.00 -6.45
C VAL A 667 14.19 -24.02 -6.07
N GLU A 668 14.35 -25.10 -6.82
CA GLU A 668 15.38 -26.11 -6.57
C GLU A 668 16.80 -25.53 -6.67
N TRP A 669 17.08 -24.69 -7.67
CA TRP A 669 18.37 -24.03 -7.78
C TRP A 669 18.69 -23.18 -6.54
N ALA A 670 17.72 -22.39 -6.06
CA ALA A 670 17.95 -21.46 -4.96
C ALA A 670 17.93 -22.13 -3.58
N LEU A 671 17.01 -23.08 -3.35
CA LEU A 671 16.75 -23.68 -2.04
C LEU A 671 17.22 -25.13 -1.89
N VAL A 672 17.78 -25.75 -2.94
CA VAL A 672 18.41 -27.08 -2.85
C VAL A 672 19.87 -27.01 -3.27
N ASP A 673 20.19 -26.53 -4.48
CA ASP A 673 21.59 -26.50 -4.95
C ASP A 673 22.45 -25.43 -4.26
N LYS A 674 21.83 -24.32 -3.86
CA LYS A 674 22.51 -23.12 -3.35
C LYS A 674 22.06 -22.69 -1.96
N LEU A 675 21.35 -23.57 -1.24
CA LEU A 675 20.85 -23.28 0.11
C LEU A 675 21.97 -22.88 1.08
N ASP A 676 23.14 -23.53 0.95
CA ASP A 676 24.40 -23.21 1.62
C ASP A 676 24.22 -22.92 3.12
N ASN A 677 23.72 -23.93 3.85
CA ASN A 677 23.38 -23.83 5.28
C ASN A 677 22.44 -22.67 5.66
N GLY A 678 21.64 -22.20 4.70
CA GLY A 678 20.73 -21.06 4.87
C GLY A 678 21.40 -19.69 4.66
N GLU A 679 22.70 -19.61 4.36
CA GLU A 679 23.38 -18.32 4.10
C GLU A 679 22.72 -17.55 2.95
N ILE A 680 22.26 -18.25 1.92
CA ILE A 680 21.62 -17.63 0.77
C ILE A 680 20.31 -16.89 1.12
N LEU A 681 19.68 -17.25 2.24
CA LEU A 681 18.40 -16.70 2.68
C LEU A 681 18.51 -15.24 3.16
N ASN A 682 19.71 -14.76 3.51
CA ASN A 682 19.96 -13.36 3.86
C ASN A 682 20.10 -12.43 2.63
N ARG A 683 20.12 -13.00 1.40
CA ARG A 683 20.32 -12.25 0.15
C ARG A 683 19.00 -11.77 -0.44
N SER A 684 18.79 -10.45 -0.45
CA SER A 684 17.56 -9.80 -0.93
C SER A 684 17.10 -10.24 -2.34
N TYR A 685 18.04 -10.40 -3.27
CA TYR A 685 17.76 -10.79 -4.65
C TYR A 685 17.27 -12.26 -4.78
N ILE A 686 17.59 -13.13 -3.82
CA ILE A 686 17.11 -14.52 -3.81
C ILE A 686 15.64 -14.56 -3.37
N TYR A 687 15.29 -13.77 -2.36
CA TYR A 687 13.89 -13.54 -1.99
C TYR A 687 13.09 -12.96 -3.16
N GLU A 688 13.65 -12.00 -3.89
CA GLU A 688 13.03 -11.40 -5.08
C GLU A 688 12.73 -12.44 -6.19
N VAL A 689 13.71 -13.30 -6.52
CA VAL A 689 13.54 -14.38 -7.52
C VAL A 689 12.44 -15.36 -7.12
N ILE A 690 12.45 -15.85 -5.88
CA ILE A 690 11.47 -16.85 -5.42
C ILE A 690 10.08 -16.22 -5.24
N ALA A 691 10.01 -14.97 -4.73
CA ALA A 691 8.75 -14.23 -4.62
C ALA A 691 8.10 -13.96 -5.99
N SER A 692 8.88 -13.52 -6.99
CA SER A 692 8.38 -13.37 -8.37
C SER A 692 7.91 -14.72 -8.94
N THR A 693 8.73 -15.77 -8.79
CA THR A 693 8.43 -17.11 -9.31
C THR A 693 7.14 -17.69 -8.72
N THR A 694 6.96 -17.60 -7.39
CA THR A 694 5.73 -18.03 -6.72
C THR A 694 4.54 -17.17 -7.10
N TYR A 695 4.70 -15.84 -7.20
CA TYR A 695 3.64 -14.95 -7.67
C TYR A 695 3.15 -15.30 -9.07
N LYS A 696 4.04 -15.66 -10.01
CA LYS A 696 3.63 -16.11 -11.35
C LYS A 696 2.77 -17.38 -11.30
N VAL A 697 3.14 -18.35 -10.47
CA VAL A 697 2.40 -19.60 -10.30
C VAL A 697 1.04 -19.37 -9.63
N THR A 698 0.97 -18.57 -8.58
CA THR A 698 -0.31 -18.29 -7.91
C THR A 698 -1.21 -17.42 -8.79
N ASN A 699 -0.66 -16.41 -9.49
CA ASN A 699 -1.42 -15.60 -10.44
C ASN A 699 -1.95 -16.41 -11.63
N ARG A 700 -1.22 -17.44 -12.09
CA ARG A 700 -1.71 -18.39 -13.10
C ARG A 700 -2.96 -19.14 -12.63
N VAL A 701 -2.95 -19.65 -11.40
CA VAL A 701 -4.13 -20.26 -10.77
C VAL A 701 -5.28 -19.25 -10.68
N ARG A 702 -5.01 -18.01 -10.22
CA ARG A 702 -6.02 -16.94 -10.14
C ARG A 702 -6.66 -16.62 -11.49
N GLN A 703 -5.87 -16.49 -12.54
CA GLN A 703 -6.37 -16.25 -13.91
C GLN A 703 -7.33 -17.34 -14.37
N ILE A 704 -7.04 -18.61 -14.07
CA ILE A 704 -7.90 -19.74 -14.45
C ILE A 704 -9.21 -19.71 -13.63
N VAL A 705 -9.14 -19.44 -12.33
CA VAL A 705 -10.35 -19.31 -11.48
C VAL A 705 -11.24 -18.15 -11.90
N VAL A 706 -10.65 -16.98 -12.22
CA VAL A 706 -11.40 -15.83 -12.75
C VAL A 706 -12.01 -16.17 -14.11
N ALA A 707 -11.24 -16.77 -15.03
CA ALA A 707 -11.74 -17.20 -16.34
C ALA A 707 -12.90 -18.19 -16.22
N ARG A 708 -12.83 -19.15 -15.27
CA ARG A 708 -13.87 -20.15 -14.96
C ARG A 708 -15.15 -19.56 -14.36
N ASN A 709 -15.07 -18.39 -13.73
CA ASN A 709 -16.22 -17.73 -13.10
C ASN A 709 -16.88 -16.66 -14.00
N GLN A 710 -16.42 -16.48 -15.24
CA GLN A 710 -17.09 -15.60 -16.21
C GLN A 710 -18.48 -16.13 -16.60
N ALA A 711 -19.42 -15.25 -16.93
CA ALA A 711 -20.74 -15.64 -17.40
C ALA A 711 -20.69 -16.20 -18.84
N GLY A 712 -21.61 -17.11 -19.17
CA GLY A 712 -21.83 -17.56 -20.55
C GLY A 712 -20.89 -18.64 -21.11
N MET A 713 -20.08 -19.31 -20.28
CA MET A 713 -19.23 -20.42 -20.76
C MET A 713 -19.99 -21.69 -21.11
N MET A 714 -19.51 -22.38 -22.14
CA MET A 714 -20.01 -23.70 -22.54
C MET A 714 -19.52 -24.79 -21.57
N PRO A 715 -20.30 -25.86 -21.31
CA PRO A 715 -19.90 -26.94 -20.39
C PRO A 715 -18.56 -27.62 -20.75
N GLU A 716 -18.22 -27.71 -22.03
CA GLU A 716 -16.93 -28.26 -22.49
C GLU A 716 -15.75 -27.34 -22.13
N GLN A 717 -15.93 -26.02 -22.19
CA GLN A 717 -14.91 -25.04 -21.81
C GLN A 717 -14.69 -25.06 -20.29
N LEU A 718 -15.77 -25.13 -19.50
CA LEU A 718 -15.69 -25.29 -18.05
C LEU A 718 -14.89 -26.54 -17.67
N LYS A 719 -15.17 -27.68 -18.33
CA LYS A 719 -14.44 -28.94 -18.08
C LYS A 719 -12.94 -28.82 -18.40
N ILE A 720 -12.56 -28.13 -19.47
CA ILE A 720 -11.15 -27.88 -19.81
C ILE A 720 -10.49 -26.96 -18.77
N LEU A 721 -11.21 -25.93 -18.29
CA LEU A 721 -10.71 -25.04 -17.24
C LEU A 721 -10.57 -25.75 -15.89
N ASP A 722 -11.52 -26.61 -15.50
CA ASP A 722 -11.44 -27.44 -14.31
C ASP A 722 -10.22 -28.40 -14.38
N GLU A 723 -10.08 -29.15 -15.48
CA GLU A 723 -8.93 -30.04 -15.71
C GLU A 723 -7.57 -29.32 -15.77
N THR A 724 -7.57 -28.04 -16.14
CA THR A 724 -6.35 -27.20 -16.14
C THR A 724 -6.08 -26.65 -14.75
N LEU A 725 -7.12 -26.19 -14.05
CA LEU A 725 -7.06 -25.68 -12.68
C LEU A 725 -6.51 -26.73 -11.72
N ASP A 726 -6.97 -27.97 -11.81
CA ASP A 726 -6.47 -29.05 -10.94
C ASP A 726 -4.99 -29.36 -11.20
N LYS A 727 -4.53 -29.36 -12.47
CA LYS A 727 -3.11 -29.54 -12.80
C LYS A 727 -2.24 -28.41 -12.23
N GLU A 728 -2.66 -27.16 -12.43
CA GLU A 728 -1.92 -25.98 -11.98
C GLU A 728 -1.93 -25.87 -10.44
N ARG A 729 -3.02 -26.29 -9.77
CA ARG A 729 -3.09 -26.41 -8.30
C ARG A 729 -2.17 -27.50 -7.75
N ILE A 730 -2.04 -28.64 -8.43
CA ILE A 730 -1.08 -29.70 -8.06
C ILE A 730 0.35 -29.18 -8.22
N ALA A 731 0.69 -28.55 -9.36
CA ALA A 731 2.01 -27.98 -9.60
C ALA A 731 2.37 -26.87 -8.60
N MET A 732 1.39 -26.02 -8.24
CA MET A 732 1.53 -25.03 -7.17
C MET A 732 1.80 -25.70 -5.81
N ALA A 733 1.05 -26.74 -5.45
CA ALA A 733 1.26 -27.46 -4.19
C ALA A 733 2.63 -28.15 -4.13
N GLU A 734 3.09 -28.77 -5.23
CA GLU A 734 4.44 -29.34 -5.34
C GLU A 734 5.53 -28.27 -5.11
N LEU A 735 5.40 -27.11 -5.77
CA LEU A 735 6.32 -25.98 -5.61
C LEU A 735 6.41 -25.50 -4.15
N PHE A 736 5.27 -25.28 -3.50
CA PHE A 736 5.24 -24.85 -2.10
C PHE A 736 5.74 -25.94 -1.14
N THR A 737 5.55 -27.22 -1.45
CA THR A 737 6.10 -28.35 -0.67
C THR A 737 7.63 -28.33 -0.70
N VAL A 738 8.24 -28.19 -1.88
CA VAL A 738 9.71 -28.12 -2.00
C VAL A 738 10.28 -26.88 -1.28
N ILE A 739 9.58 -25.74 -1.33
CA ILE A 739 9.95 -24.55 -0.54
C ILE A 739 9.87 -24.84 0.97
N GLU A 740 8.77 -25.43 1.43
CA GLU A 740 8.55 -25.73 2.85
C GLU A 740 9.56 -26.74 3.40
N ASP A 741 9.82 -27.85 2.72
CA ASP A 741 10.75 -28.89 3.17
C ASP A 741 12.18 -28.35 3.30
N ALA A 742 12.66 -27.60 2.30
CA ALA A 742 14.00 -27.00 2.33
C ALA A 742 14.16 -25.97 3.47
N LEU A 743 13.18 -25.07 3.63
CA LEU A 743 13.23 -24.03 4.66
C LEU A 743 13.03 -24.58 6.07
N LYS A 744 12.25 -25.65 6.22
CA LYS A 744 12.06 -26.36 7.49
C LYS A 744 13.37 -26.98 7.96
N GLY A 745 14.15 -27.60 7.06
CA GLY A 745 15.49 -28.13 7.37
C GLY A 745 16.41 -27.05 7.95
N VAL A 746 16.43 -25.85 7.37
CA VAL A 746 17.19 -24.71 7.90
C VAL A 746 16.64 -24.24 9.25
N ALA A 747 15.31 -24.08 9.38
CA ALA A 747 14.68 -23.58 10.60
C ALA A 747 14.88 -24.51 11.81
N GLU A 748 14.88 -25.83 11.60
CA GLU A 748 15.08 -26.85 12.63
C GLU A 748 16.57 -27.13 12.91
N GLY A 749 17.49 -26.62 12.08
CA GLY A 749 18.92 -26.93 12.17
C GLY A 749 19.27 -28.34 11.69
N SER A 750 18.41 -28.94 10.86
CA SER A 750 18.49 -30.33 10.39
C SER A 750 18.87 -30.47 8.91
N ALA A 751 19.15 -29.35 8.22
CA ALA A 751 19.72 -29.37 6.87
C ALA A 751 21.12 -30.02 6.87
N ASP A 752 21.39 -30.91 5.91
CA ASP A 752 22.58 -31.79 5.90
C ASP A 752 23.90 -31.08 6.25
N GLY A 753 24.22 -29.97 5.58
CA GLY A 753 25.46 -29.22 5.82
C GLY A 753 25.53 -28.44 7.15
N MET A 754 24.42 -28.25 7.87
CA MET A 754 24.44 -27.74 9.25
C MET A 754 24.80 -28.84 10.26
N VAL A 755 24.48 -30.10 9.94
CA VAL A 755 24.70 -31.26 10.82
C VAL A 755 26.16 -31.76 10.69
N GLU A 756 26.78 -31.58 9.53
CA GLU A 756 28.17 -31.99 9.25
C GLU A 756 29.25 -30.97 9.70
N ASN A 757 28.87 -29.86 10.35
CA ASN A 757 29.81 -28.80 10.73
C ASN A 757 30.36 -29.03 12.16
N ASP A 758 31.61 -29.51 12.26
CA ASP A 758 32.22 -30.02 13.49
C ASP A 758 32.51 -28.99 14.61
N ASP A 759 32.61 -27.69 14.30
CA ASP A 759 32.88 -26.62 15.29
C ASP A 759 32.22 -25.28 14.86
N PRO A 760 30.89 -25.14 14.98
CA PRO A 760 30.15 -24.01 14.42
C PRO A 760 30.05 -22.81 15.39
N ASP A 761 30.05 -21.60 14.83
CA ASP A 761 29.64 -20.39 15.56
C ASP A 761 28.13 -20.48 15.92
N GLU A 762 27.83 -20.60 17.22
CA GLU A 762 26.47 -20.76 17.73
C GLU A 762 25.58 -19.53 17.44
N GLU A 763 26.13 -18.31 17.42
CA GLU A 763 25.38 -17.09 17.13
C GLU A 763 25.05 -17.01 15.65
N GLU A 764 26.00 -17.32 14.77
CA GLU A 764 25.77 -17.38 13.32
C GLU A 764 24.75 -18.47 12.97
N GLN A 765 24.85 -19.67 13.55
CA GLN A 765 23.81 -20.70 13.37
C GLN A 765 22.43 -20.25 13.86
N LYS A 766 22.34 -19.55 15.00
CA LYS A 766 21.05 -19.01 15.50
C LYS A 766 20.46 -18.01 14.49
N LEU A 767 21.28 -17.16 13.87
CA LEU A 767 20.84 -16.23 12.82
C LEU A 767 20.35 -16.98 11.58
N LEU A 768 21.08 -17.98 11.08
CA LEU A 768 20.70 -18.76 9.90
C LEU A 768 19.39 -19.55 10.10
N ARG A 769 19.22 -20.20 11.27
CA ARG A 769 17.93 -20.84 11.65
C ARG A 769 16.79 -19.83 11.71
N THR A 770 17.06 -18.61 12.20
CA THR A 770 16.08 -17.51 12.21
C THR A 770 15.67 -17.10 10.79
N TRP A 771 16.59 -17.03 9.84
CA TRP A 771 16.26 -16.81 8.42
C TRP A 771 15.38 -17.93 7.86
N GLY A 772 15.71 -19.20 8.12
CA GLY A 772 14.87 -20.35 7.73
C GLY A 772 13.43 -20.21 8.25
N GLY A 773 13.27 -19.89 9.54
CA GLY A 773 11.96 -19.69 10.17
C GLY A 773 11.18 -18.50 9.60
N ARG A 774 11.85 -17.37 9.33
CA ARG A 774 11.26 -16.18 8.68
C ARG A 774 10.75 -16.49 7.28
N TRP A 775 11.57 -17.15 6.46
CA TRP A 775 11.21 -17.56 5.12
C TRP A 775 10.02 -18.55 5.14
N LEU A 776 10.10 -19.59 5.96
CA LEU A 776 9.06 -20.62 6.09
C LEU A 776 7.69 -20.01 6.45
N ARG A 777 7.67 -19.01 7.33
CA ARG A 777 6.47 -18.24 7.69
C ARG A 777 5.87 -17.52 6.48
N VAL A 778 6.67 -16.83 5.67
CA VAL A 778 6.19 -16.10 4.48
C VAL A 778 5.56 -17.06 3.48
N PHE A 779 6.20 -18.17 3.15
CA PHE A 779 5.68 -19.08 2.13
C PHE A 779 4.47 -19.89 2.61
N ARG A 780 4.39 -20.27 3.89
CA ARG A 780 3.16 -20.78 4.51
C ARG A 780 2.01 -19.77 4.46
N ARG A 781 2.26 -18.48 4.75
CA ARG A 781 1.26 -17.41 4.59
C ARG A 781 0.78 -17.31 3.16
N LYS A 782 1.69 -17.26 2.18
CA LYS A 782 1.34 -17.17 0.76
C LYS A 782 0.48 -18.36 0.33
N MET A 783 0.87 -19.60 0.66
CA MET A 783 0.08 -20.80 0.35
C MET A 783 -1.32 -20.75 0.97
N ALA A 784 -1.45 -20.42 2.26
CA ALA A 784 -2.73 -20.36 2.96
C ALA A 784 -3.67 -19.28 2.40
N VAL A 785 -3.14 -18.10 2.05
CA VAL A 785 -3.90 -17.01 1.43
C VAL A 785 -4.43 -17.40 0.05
N GLU A 786 -3.62 -18.07 -0.79
CA GLU A 786 -4.06 -18.51 -2.12
C GLU A 786 -5.07 -19.65 -2.08
N GLN A 787 -4.95 -20.55 -1.09
CA GLN A 787 -5.94 -21.59 -0.85
C GLN A 787 -7.28 -21.01 -0.40
N SER A 788 -7.27 -20.04 0.54
CA SER A 788 -8.48 -19.35 0.97
C SER A 788 -9.15 -18.60 -0.19
N TRP A 789 -8.37 -17.77 -0.90
CA TRP A 789 -8.83 -17.01 -2.08
C TRP A 789 -9.47 -17.92 -3.13
N THR A 790 -8.80 -19.04 -3.47
CA THR A 790 -9.29 -19.99 -4.48
C THR A 790 -10.60 -20.62 -4.04
N ARG A 791 -10.73 -21.00 -2.77
CA ARG A 791 -11.96 -21.59 -2.20
C ARG A 791 -13.12 -20.59 -2.20
N GLU A 792 -12.89 -19.36 -1.76
CA GLU A 792 -13.90 -18.28 -1.73
C GLU A 792 -14.43 -17.97 -3.14
N MET A 793 -13.52 -17.82 -4.11
CA MET A 793 -13.89 -17.59 -5.51
C MET A 793 -14.64 -18.76 -6.13
N LEU A 794 -14.25 -20.01 -5.86
CA LEU A 794 -14.95 -21.19 -6.40
C LEU A 794 -16.34 -21.42 -5.76
N ASN A 795 -16.54 -20.96 -4.52
CA ASN A 795 -17.82 -21.04 -3.81
C ASN A 795 -18.76 -19.84 -4.10
N SER A 796 -18.24 -18.75 -4.68
CA SER A 796 -19.02 -17.57 -5.02
C SER A 796 -20.09 -17.90 -6.09
N PRO A 797 -21.33 -17.39 -5.97
CA PRO A 797 -22.38 -17.65 -6.95
C PRO A 797 -21.99 -17.08 -8.32
N GLN A 798 -22.25 -17.85 -9.39
CA GLN A 798 -21.98 -17.39 -10.76
C GLN A 798 -22.81 -16.15 -11.10
N PRO A 799 -22.23 -15.13 -11.75
CA PRO A 799 -22.98 -13.95 -12.19
C PRO A 799 -24.12 -14.35 -13.12
N GLN A 800 -25.32 -13.83 -12.86
CA GLN A 800 -26.46 -14.03 -13.76
C GLN A 800 -26.26 -13.15 -15.01
N GLU A 801 -26.77 -13.58 -16.17
CA GLU A 801 -26.52 -12.91 -17.47
C GLU A 801 -26.89 -11.42 -17.52
N GLN A 802 -27.69 -10.92 -16.57
CA GLN A 802 -28.11 -9.52 -16.48
C GLN A 802 -26.99 -8.57 -16.02
N ASP A 803 -25.98 -9.05 -15.30
CA ASP A 803 -24.87 -8.21 -14.79
C ASP A 803 -23.77 -7.94 -15.83
N ALA A 804 -23.75 -8.69 -16.94
CA ALA A 804 -22.67 -8.67 -17.93
C ALA A 804 -22.46 -7.31 -18.64
N ASN A 805 -23.50 -6.46 -18.69
CA ASN A 805 -23.47 -5.19 -19.42
C ASN A 805 -22.67 -4.06 -18.75
N ASN A 806 -22.18 -4.21 -17.51
CA ASN A 806 -21.41 -3.17 -16.79
C ASN A 806 -19.93 -3.53 -16.55
N THR A 807 -19.45 -4.65 -17.09
CA THR A 807 -18.08 -5.15 -16.83
C THR A 807 -17.05 -4.55 -17.80
N THR A 808 -16.55 -3.34 -17.51
CA THR A 808 -15.48 -2.68 -18.31
C THR A 808 -14.35 -2.13 -17.42
N VAL A 809 -13.96 -2.88 -16.38
CA VAL A 809 -12.90 -2.48 -15.41
C VAL A 809 -12.02 -3.69 -15.01
N GLN A 810 -11.58 -4.50 -15.98
CA GLN A 810 -10.68 -5.65 -15.73
C GLN A 810 -9.36 -5.62 -16.52
N GLU A 811 -9.02 -4.53 -17.21
CA GLU A 811 -7.74 -4.41 -17.92
C GLU A 811 -6.53 -4.24 -16.97
N ASP A 812 -6.71 -3.69 -15.76
CA ASP A 812 -5.62 -3.43 -14.79
C ASP A 812 -4.91 -4.67 -14.23
N MET A 813 -5.41 -5.89 -14.49
CA MET A 813 -4.70 -7.14 -14.15
C MET A 813 -3.85 -7.71 -15.30
N ALA A 814 -3.99 -7.20 -16.52
CA ALA A 814 -3.13 -7.54 -17.65
C ALA A 814 -1.83 -6.71 -17.65
N ASP A 815 -1.93 -5.43 -17.30
CA ASP A 815 -0.81 -4.46 -17.27
C ASP A 815 0.00 -4.51 -15.95
N ALA A 816 0.22 -5.72 -15.45
CA ALA A 816 1.17 -6.05 -14.39
C ALA A 816 2.44 -6.75 -14.96
N VAL A 817 2.72 -6.54 -16.25
CA VAL A 817 3.77 -7.23 -17.03
C VAL A 817 4.93 -6.30 -17.45
N GLU A 818 4.86 -5.00 -17.12
CA GLU A 818 5.99 -4.04 -17.16
C GLU A 818 6.52 -3.71 -15.77
#